data_AF-A0A9W3FQY9-F1
#
_entry.id   AF-A0A9W3FQY9-F1
#
_cell.length_a   1.000
_cell.length_b   1.000
_cell.length_c   1.000
_cell.angle_alpha   90.00
_cell.angle_beta   90.00
_cell.angle_gamma   90.00
#
_symmetry.space_group_name_H-M   'P 1'
#
loop_
_entity.id
_entity.type
_entity.pdbx_description
1 polymer ?
#
loop_
_entity_poly.entity_id
_entity_poly.type
_entity_poly.pdbx_seq_one_letter_code
_entity_poly.pdbx_strand_id
1 'polypeptide(L)'
;MVNASRDLLKEFPQPKNLLNSVIGRALGISHAKDKLVYVHTNGPKKKKVTLHIKWPKSVEVEGYGSKKIDAERQAAAAACQLFKGWGLLGPRNELFDAAKYRVLADRFGSPADSWWRPEPTMPPTSWRQLNPESIRPGGPGGLSRSLGREEEEDEEEELEEGTIDVTDFLSMTQQDSHTPLRDSRGGSFEMTDDDSAIRALTQFPLPKNLLAKVIQIATSSSTAKNLMQFHTVGTKTKLSTLTLLWPCPMTFVAKGRRKAEAENKAAALACKKLKSLGLVDRNNEPLTHAMYNLASLRELGETQRRPCTIQVPEPILRKIETFLNHYPVDSSWISPELRLQSDDILPLGKDSGPLSDPITGKPFVPLSEAEELRLSQSLLELWRRRGPVWQEAPQLPVDPHRDTILNAIEQHPVVVIAGDTGCGKTTRIPQLLLERYVTEGRGARCNVIITQPRRISAVSVAQRVSHELGPSLRRNVGFQVRLESKPPARGGALLFCTVGILLRKLQSNPSLEGVSHVIVDEVHERDVNTDFLLILLKGLQRLNPALRLVLMSATGDNERFSRYFGGCPVIKVPGFMYPVKEHYLEDILAKLGKHQYPHRHRHHESEDECALDLDLVTDLVLHIDARGEPGGILCFLPGWQEIKGVQQRLQEALGMHESKYLILPVHSNIPMMDQKAIFQQPPVGVRKIVLATNIAETSITINDIVHVVDSGLHKEERYDLKTKVSCLETVWVSRANVIQRRGRAGRCQSGFAYHLFPRSRLEKMAPFQVPEILRTPLENLVLQAKIHMPEKTAVEFLSKAVDSPNIKAVDEAVILLQEIGVLDQREYLTTLGQRLAHISTDPRLAKAIVLAAIFRCLHPLLVVVSCLTRDPFSSSLQNRAEVDKVKALLSHDSGSDHLAFVRAVSGWEEVLRWQDRSSRENYLEENLLYAPSLRFIHGLIKQFSENIYEAFLVGKPSDCTLASAQCNEYSEEEELVKGVLMAGLYPNLIQVRQGKVTRQGKFKPNSVTYRTKSGNILLHKSTINREATRLRSRWLTYFMAVKSNGSVFVRDSSQVHPLAVLLLTDGDVHVRDDGRRATISLSDSDLLRLEGDSRTVRLLRELRRALGRMVERSLRSELAALPPCVQQEHGQLLALQAELLRGPCGSFDVRKTADD
;
A
#
# COMPACT_ATOMS: atom_id res chain seq x y z
N MET A 1 -10.27 51.97 21.69
CA MET A 1 -10.02 51.49 23.06
C MET A 1 -11.25 50.74 23.55
N VAL A 2 -11.14 49.42 23.74
CA VAL A 2 -12.00 48.63 24.64
C VAL A 2 -11.03 47.81 25.48
N ASN A 3 -10.91 48.22 26.74
CA ASN A 3 -10.02 47.66 27.75
C ASN A 3 -10.80 46.57 28.51
N ALA A 4 -10.47 45.31 28.25
CA ALA A 4 -10.63 44.20 29.19
C ALA A 4 -9.69 43.10 28.70
N SER A 5 -8.51 42.97 29.32
CA SER A 5 -7.56 41.89 29.03
C SER A 5 -8.14 40.57 29.54
N ARG A 6 -9.11 40.00 28.79
CA ARG A 6 -9.39 38.57 28.85
C ARG A 6 -8.21 37.87 28.23
N ASP A 7 -7.65 36.91 28.95
CA ASP A 7 -6.62 36.01 28.45
C ASP A 7 -7.21 35.21 27.29
N LEU A 8 -7.05 35.71 26.05
CA LEU A 8 -7.73 35.18 24.86
C LEU A 8 -7.42 33.71 24.61
N LEU A 9 -6.27 33.23 25.10
CA LEU A 9 -5.88 31.83 25.02
C LEU A 9 -6.67 30.92 25.98
N LYS A 10 -7.29 31.47 27.03
CA LYS A 10 -8.27 30.74 27.87
C LYS A 10 -9.63 30.64 27.20
N GLU A 11 -10.06 31.68 26.49
CA GLU A 11 -11.32 31.66 25.73
C GLU A 11 -11.20 30.82 24.44
N PHE A 12 -10.02 30.77 23.83
CA PHE A 12 -9.71 29.98 22.64
C PHE A 12 -8.47 29.10 22.87
N PRO A 13 -8.62 27.86 23.39
CA PRO A 13 -7.48 26.99 23.70
C PRO A 13 -6.66 26.57 22.48
N GLN A 14 -7.33 26.36 21.34
CA GLN A 14 -6.75 25.96 20.05
C GLN A 14 -7.18 26.90 18.91
N PRO A 15 -6.73 28.17 18.92
CA PRO A 15 -7.28 29.19 18.04
C PRO A 15 -6.94 28.97 16.56
N LYS A 16 -5.75 28.43 16.27
CA LYS A 16 -5.34 28.09 14.89
C LYS A 16 -6.22 27.03 14.25
N ASN A 17 -6.56 25.98 14.99
CA ASN A 17 -7.43 24.90 14.51
C ASN A 17 -8.85 25.42 14.27
N LEU A 18 -9.33 26.29 15.16
CA LEU A 18 -10.65 26.89 15.05
C LEU A 18 -10.76 27.79 13.81
N LEU A 19 -9.79 28.67 13.55
CA LEU A 19 -9.77 29.50 12.33
C LEU A 19 -9.75 28.67 11.05
N ASN A 20 -8.88 27.67 10.98
CA ASN A 20 -8.81 26.76 9.83
C ASN A 20 -10.13 26.03 9.61
N SER A 21 -10.80 25.62 10.70
CA SER A 21 -12.08 24.91 10.62
C SER A 21 -13.23 25.81 10.17
N VAL A 22 -13.27 27.07 10.62
CA VAL A 22 -14.27 28.06 10.16
C VAL A 22 -14.08 28.35 8.67
N ILE A 23 -12.86 28.69 8.24
CA ILE A 23 -12.57 29.04 6.84
C ILE A 23 -12.77 27.81 5.93
N GLY A 24 -12.30 26.64 6.37
CA GLY A 24 -12.45 25.39 5.60
C GLY A 24 -13.91 25.01 5.39
N ARG A 25 -14.75 25.10 6.43
CA ARG A 25 -16.19 24.83 6.30
C ARG A 25 -16.94 25.89 5.49
N ALA A 26 -16.54 27.15 5.61
CA ALA A 26 -17.19 28.25 4.90
C ALA A 26 -16.89 28.25 3.40
N LEU A 27 -15.67 27.89 3.01
CA LEU A 27 -15.22 27.90 1.62
C LEU A 27 -15.22 26.51 0.95
N GLY A 28 -15.48 25.43 1.70
CA GLY A 28 -15.43 24.06 1.18
C GLY A 28 -14.01 23.59 0.82
N ILE A 29 -12.98 24.15 1.47
CA ILE A 29 -11.56 23.84 1.21
C ILE A 29 -10.94 23.05 2.37
N SER A 30 -10.05 22.12 2.05
CA SER A 30 -9.35 21.28 3.04
C SER A 30 -8.25 22.04 3.81
N HIS A 31 -7.68 23.10 3.24
CA HIS A 31 -6.63 23.91 3.85
C HIS A 31 -6.81 25.41 3.59
N ALA A 32 -6.74 26.22 4.64
CA ALA A 32 -6.89 27.68 4.57
C ALA A 32 -5.55 28.45 4.51
N LYS A 33 -4.43 27.78 4.15
CA LYS A 33 -3.08 28.36 4.19
C LYS A 33 -2.98 29.66 3.37
N ASP A 34 -3.59 29.68 2.18
CA ASP A 34 -3.55 30.84 1.28
C ASP A 34 -4.40 32.03 1.77
N LYS A 35 -5.23 31.79 2.80
CA LYS A 35 -6.13 32.79 3.41
C LYS A 35 -5.65 33.27 4.78
N LEU A 36 -4.67 32.61 5.40
CA LEU A 36 -4.10 32.93 6.70
C LEU A 36 -2.56 32.97 6.61
N VAL A 37 -2.00 34.16 6.38
CA VAL A 37 -0.56 34.35 6.24
C VAL A 37 0.00 34.93 7.54
N TYR A 38 0.93 34.22 8.18
CA TYR A 38 1.62 34.70 9.38
C TYR A 38 2.96 35.31 9.00
N VAL A 39 3.12 36.61 9.21
CA VAL A 39 4.37 37.34 8.96
C VAL A 39 5.08 37.61 10.28
N HIS A 40 6.28 37.07 10.43
CA HIS A 40 7.07 37.21 11.65
C HIS A 40 7.95 38.45 11.57
N THR A 41 7.87 39.29 12.60
CA THR A 41 8.73 40.47 12.74
C THR A 41 9.49 40.41 14.07
N ASN A 42 10.79 40.69 14.02
CA ASN A 42 11.63 40.73 15.22
C ASN A 42 11.38 42.05 15.96
N GLY A 43 10.54 42.00 17.00
CA GLY A 43 10.32 43.12 17.92
C GLY A 43 11.44 43.24 18.97
N PRO A 44 11.68 44.44 19.53
CA PRO A 44 12.84 44.73 20.38
C PRO A 44 12.81 44.06 21.77
N LYS A 45 11.69 43.47 22.22
CA LYS A 45 11.59 42.76 23.52
C LYS A 45 10.72 41.48 23.52
N LYS A 46 9.89 41.24 22.50
CA LYS A 46 9.04 40.04 22.31
C LYS A 46 8.95 39.72 20.81
N LYS A 47 8.75 38.45 20.46
CA LYS A 47 8.47 38.07 19.06
C LYS A 47 7.09 38.61 18.68
N LYS A 48 7.02 39.31 17.54
CA LYS A 48 5.80 39.86 16.98
C LYS A 48 5.41 39.04 15.75
N VAL A 49 4.12 38.74 15.64
CA VAL A 49 3.56 38.06 14.47
C VAL A 49 2.34 38.83 14.01
N THR A 50 2.29 39.15 12.72
CA THR A 50 1.14 39.74 12.06
C THR A 50 0.44 38.65 11.25
N LEU A 51 -0.80 38.34 11.60
CA LEU A 51 -1.65 37.40 10.87
C LEU A 51 -2.52 38.18 9.87
N HIS A 52 -2.25 37.99 8.58
CA HIS A 52 -3.08 38.49 7.49
C HIS A 52 -4.17 37.48 7.16
N ILE A 53 -5.42 37.87 7.35
CA ILE A 53 -6.62 37.07 7.08
C ILE A 53 -7.25 37.61 5.81
N LYS A 54 -7.37 36.80 4.75
CA LYS A 54 -7.93 37.23 3.45
C LYS A 54 -9.42 36.93 3.27
N TRP A 55 -10.09 36.31 4.25
CA TRP A 55 -11.51 35.97 4.20
C TRP A 55 -12.16 36.06 5.60
N PRO A 56 -13.40 36.56 5.74
CA PRO A 56 -14.27 37.09 4.69
C PRO A 56 -13.85 38.47 4.18
N LYS A 57 -12.98 39.18 4.91
CA LYS A 57 -12.39 40.47 4.53
C LYS A 57 -10.90 40.46 4.84
N SER A 58 -10.12 41.24 4.10
CA SER A 58 -8.69 41.42 4.37
C SER A 58 -8.49 42.16 5.69
N VAL A 59 -8.02 41.48 6.73
CA VAL A 59 -7.78 42.05 8.05
C VAL A 59 -6.46 41.53 8.62
N GLU A 60 -5.74 42.40 9.32
CA GLU A 60 -4.47 42.07 9.96
C GLU A 60 -4.63 42.07 11.47
N VAL A 61 -4.07 41.04 12.11
CA VAL A 61 -4.16 40.86 13.56
C VAL A 61 -2.78 40.58 14.11
N GLU A 62 -2.37 41.34 15.12
CA GLU A 62 -1.05 41.20 15.72
C GLU A 62 -1.08 40.34 16.99
N GLY A 63 -0.05 39.51 17.16
CA GLY A 63 0.19 38.72 18.36
C GLY A 63 1.62 38.89 18.85
N TYR A 64 1.79 38.87 20.18
CA TYR A 64 3.06 39.13 20.85
C TYR A 64 3.36 38.01 21.84
N GLY A 65 4.53 37.38 21.75
CA GLY A 65 4.87 36.24 22.60
C GLY A 65 6.36 36.14 22.95
N SER A 66 6.67 35.35 23.97
CA SER A 66 8.05 34.99 24.33
C SER A 66 8.71 34.14 23.25
N LYS A 67 7.96 33.22 22.63
CA LYS A 67 8.40 32.37 21.52
C LYS A 67 7.56 32.65 20.27
N LYS A 68 8.08 32.26 19.09
CA LYS A 68 7.38 32.37 17.78
C LYS A 68 5.97 31.76 17.84
N ILE A 69 5.86 30.56 18.42
CA ILE A 69 4.60 29.81 18.58
C ILE A 69 3.60 30.56 19.47
N ASP A 70 4.06 31.18 20.55
CA ASP A 70 3.18 31.91 21.48
C ASP A 70 2.58 33.14 20.80
N ALA A 71 3.41 33.88 20.05
CA ALA A 71 2.98 35.05 19.29
C ALA A 71 1.97 34.69 18.20
N GLU A 72 2.17 33.58 17.49
CA GLU A 72 1.21 33.07 16.50
C GLU A 72 -0.11 32.63 17.13
N ARG A 73 -0.07 31.93 18.27
CA ARG A 73 -1.30 31.51 18.99
C ARG A 73 -2.08 32.72 19.47
N GLN A 74 -1.39 33.77 19.92
CA GLN A 74 -2.03 35.00 20.37
C GLN A 74 -2.66 35.79 19.22
N ALA A 75 -1.98 35.88 18.07
CA ALA A 75 -2.54 36.47 16.84
C ALA A 75 -3.79 35.70 16.37
N ALA A 76 -3.73 34.37 16.38
CA ALA A 76 -4.85 33.52 16.02
C ALA A 76 -6.04 33.65 17.01
N ALA A 77 -5.78 33.82 18.30
CA ALA A 77 -6.84 33.98 19.31
C ALA A 77 -7.57 35.33 19.15
N ALA A 78 -6.82 36.40 18.85
CA ALA A 78 -7.41 37.69 18.52
C ALA A 78 -8.24 37.63 17.22
N ALA A 79 -7.81 36.85 16.23
CA ALA A 79 -8.59 36.59 15.03
C ALA A 79 -9.88 35.78 15.28
N CYS A 80 -9.84 34.79 16.18
CA CYS A 80 -11.05 34.06 16.60
C CYS A 80 -12.07 34.98 17.27
N GLN A 81 -11.60 35.95 18.06
CA GLN A 81 -12.45 36.94 18.69
C GLN A 81 -13.14 37.84 17.65
N LEU A 82 -12.43 38.24 16.58
CA LEU A 82 -13.03 38.96 15.46
C LEU A 82 -14.08 38.11 14.74
N PHE A 83 -13.81 36.83 14.47
CA PHE A 83 -14.75 35.93 13.83
C PHE A 83 -16.03 35.73 14.66
N LYS A 84 -15.88 35.67 15.99
CA LYS A 84 -17.00 35.65 16.93
C LYS A 84 -17.80 36.95 16.90
N GLY A 85 -17.13 38.10 16.82
CA GLY A 85 -17.76 39.42 16.63
C GLY A 85 -18.47 39.57 15.29
N TRP A 86 -18.00 38.91 14.24
CA TRP A 86 -18.64 38.85 12.92
C TRP A 86 -19.76 37.80 12.82
N GLY A 87 -20.04 37.06 13.89
CA GLY A 87 -21.06 36.01 13.89
C GLY A 87 -20.68 34.78 13.07
N LEU A 88 -19.39 34.58 12.77
CA LEU A 88 -18.84 33.37 12.12
C LEU A 88 -18.52 32.26 13.13
N LEU A 89 -18.57 32.54 14.43
CA LEU A 89 -18.43 31.56 15.50
C LEU A 89 -19.59 31.71 16.47
N GLY A 90 -20.11 30.59 16.99
CA GLY A 90 -21.14 30.61 18.02
C GLY A 90 -20.63 31.20 19.35
N PRO A 91 -21.54 31.55 20.28
CA PRO A 91 -21.18 32.14 21.59
C PRO A 91 -20.27 31.24 22.43
N ARG A 92 -20.29 29.91 22.22
CA ARG A 92 -19.40 28.91 22.84
C ARG A 92 -18.29 28.41 21.89
N ASN A 93 -17.94 29.19 20.86
CA ASN A 93 -16.98 28.82 19.82
C ASN A 93 -17.41 27.62 18.96
N GLU A 94 -18.73 27.38 18.87
CA GLU A 94 -19.32 26.35 18.03
C GLU A 94 -19.18 26.70 16.55
N LEU A 95 -18.92 25.67 15.73
CA LEU A 95 -18.86 25.79 14.28
C LEU A 95 -20.25 25.57 13.70
N PHE A 96 -20.61 26.35 12.68
CA PHE A 96 -21.84 26.15 11.93
C PHE A 96 -21.71 25.08 10.83
N ASP A 97 -22.84 24.72 10.24
CA ASP A 97 -22.89 23.90 9.03
C ASP A 97 -22.48 24.72 7.79
N ALA A 98 -22.19 24.01 6.69
CA ALA A 98 -21.78 24.66 5.45
C ALA A 98 -22.87 25.57 4.86
N ALA A 99 -24.15 25.24 5.05
CA ALA A 99 -25.27 26.03 4.57
C ALA A 99 -25.34 27.42 5.24
N LYS A 100 -25.21 27.47 6.57
CA LYS A 100 -25.20 28.72 7.32
C LYS A 100 -23.97 29.58 7.02
N TYR A 101 -22.80 28.97 6.78
CA TYR A 101 -21.63 29.73 6.36
C TYR A 101 -21.76 30.33 4.96
N ARG A 102 -22.41 29.65 4.00
CA ARG A 102 -22.70 30.23 2.68
C ARG A 102 -23.57 31.48 2.79
N VAL A 103 -24.65 31.40 3.57
CA VAL A 103 -25.55 32.54 3.82
C VAL A 103 -24.81 33.70 4.52
N LEU A 104 -23.90 33.39 5.44
CA LEU A 104 -23.06 34.39 6.10
C LEU A 104 -22.01 34.98 5.14
N ALA A 105 -21.44 34.19 4.23
CA ALA A 105 -20.48 34.64 3.23
C ALA A 105 -21.11 35.66 2.27
N ASP A 106 -22.36 35.46 1.85
CA ASP A 106 -23.11 36.39 1.00
C ASP A 106 -23.31 37.76 1.66
N ARG A 107 -23.43 37.81 3.00
CA ARG A 107 -23.51 39.07 3.77
C ARG A 107 -22.20 39.86 3.81
N PHE A 108 -21.05 39.22 3.58
CA PHE A 108 -19.75 39.88 3.66
C PHE A 108 -19.19 40.32 2.30
N GLY A 109 -19.89 40.03 1.20
CA GLY A 109 -19.55 40.43 -0.16
C GLY A 109 -18.57 39.46 -0.82
N SER A 110 -18.96 38.91 -1.97
CA SER A 110 -18.12 38.07 -2.83
C SER A 110 -17.11 38.93 -3.62
N PRO A 111 -15.80 38.64 -3.60
CA PRO A 111 -14.89 39.07 -4.64
C PRO A 111 -14.79 37.95 -5.68
N ALA A 112 -15.84 37.78 -6.48
CA ALA A 112 -15.70 37.24 -7.82
C ALA A 112 -15.67 38.46 -8.77
N ASP A 113 -14.65 38.53 -9.61
CA ASP A 113 -14.47 39.50 -10.69
C ASP A 113 -14.08 40.94 -10.32
N SER A 114 -12.87 41.10 -9.78
CA SER A 114 -11.95 42.14 -10.23
C SER A 114 -10.54 41.72 -9.79
N TRP A 115 -9.50 42.30 -10.38
CA TRP A 115 -8.06 42.05 -10.12
C TRP A 115 -7.40 41.16 -11.19
N TRP A 116 -7.40 41.63 -12.44
CA TRP A 116 -6.26 41.52 -13.37
C TRP A 116 -6.45 42.56 -14.49
N ARG A 117 -5.79 43.72 -14.37
CA ARG A 117 -5.32 44.54 -15.50
C ARG A 117 -4.09 45.35 -15.03
N PRO A 118 -2.91 45.17 -15.64
CA PRO A 118 -1.81 46.11 -15.51
C PRO A 118 -1.86 47.09 -16.67
N GLU A 119 -1.69 48.39 -16.42
CA GLU A 119 -1.02 49.33 -17.34
C GLU A 119 -0.81 50.71 -16.68
N PRO A 120 0.09 51.58 -17.20
CA PRO A 120 1.33 51.95 -16.50
C PRO A 120 1.44 53.45 -16.24
N THR A 121 2.40 53.90 -15.41
CA THR A 121 3.07 55.21 -15.58
C THR A 121 4.31 55.35 -14.67
N MET A 122 5.44 55.62 -15.32
CA MET A 122 6.72 56.11 -14.79
C MET A 122 6.70 57.66 -14.67
N PRO A 123 7.82 58.36 -14.36
CA PRO A 123 8.40 58.83 -13.09
C PRO A 123 8.34 60.40 -13.09
N PRO A 124 9.31 61.27 -12.66
CA PRO A 124 10.55 61.19 -11.86
C PRO A 124 10.62 62.27 -10.73
N THR A 125 11.57 62.30 -9.78
CA THR A 125 12.91 62.92 -9.89
C THR A 125 13.59 62.98 -8.51
N SER A 126 14.94 63.04 -8.56
CA SER A 126 16.02 63.37 -7.61
C SER A 126 15.66 64.20 -6.35
N TRP A 127 16.44 64.19 -5.25
CA TRP A 127 17.62 65.05 -5.02
C TRP A 127 18.66 64.42 -4.05
N ARG A 128 19.93 64.77 -4.31
CA ARG A 128 21.18 64.46 -3.58
C ARG A 128 21.31 65.29 -2.27
N GLN A 129 22.13 64.84 -1.30
CA GLN A 129 23.50 65.34 -0.99
C GLN A 129 23.99 65.07 0.47
N LEU A 130 25.28 64.67 0.54
CA LEU A 130 26.37 65.04 1.50
C LEU A 130 26.41 64.54 2.97
N ASN A 131 27.28 63.53 3.22
CA ASN A 131 28.49 63.46 4.09
C ASN A 131 28.76 64.53 5.19
N PRO A 132 29.75 64.33 6.13
CA PRO A 132 30.32 63.12 6.78
C PRO A 132 30.73 63.34 8.30
N GLU A 133 31.48 62.38 8.88
CA GLU A 133 32.41 62.49 10.04
C GLU A 133 31.84 62.48 11.49
N SER A 134 32.46 61.89 12.53
CA SER A 134 33.75 61.19 12.72
C SER A 134 33.84 60.55 14.13
N ILE A 135 34.90 59.75 14.33
CA ILE A 135 35.66 59.46 15.58
C ILE A 135 35.53 58.03 16.19
N ARG A 136 36.58 57.24 15.87
CA ARG A 136 37.17 56.03 16.51
C ARG A 136 37.85 56.37 17.88
N PRO A 137 38.45 55.47 18.71
CA PRO A 137 39.09 54.18 18.36
C PRO A 137 39.04 53.00 19.38
N GLY A 138 39.17 51.78 18.83
CA GLY A 138 40.31 50.85 19.01
C GLY A 138 40.66 50.25 20.39
N GLY A 139 40.70 48.91 20.45
CA GLY A 139 41.56 48.13 21.36
C GLY A 139 41.19 46.63 21.43
N PRO A 140 42.13 45.67 21.48
CA PRO A 140 42.06 44.44 20.64
C PRO A 140 42.01 43.10 21.40
N GLY A 141 41.68 42.00 20.69
CA GLY A 141 42.01 40.65 21.17
C GLY A 141 41.37 39.43 20.46
N GLY A 142 42.02 38.94 19.40
CA GLY A 142 42.42 37.52 19.25
C GLY A 142 41.41 36.37 19.02
N LEU A 143 41.20 36.03 17.73
CA LEU A 143 41.44 34.72 17.07
C LEU A 143 40.80 33.38 17.56
N SER A 144 40.07 32.74 16.60
CA SER A 144 40.09 31.31 16.17
C SER A 144 39.34 30.27 17.05
N ARG A 145 38.60 29.25 16.58
CA ARG A 145 38.56 28.50 15.31
C ARG A 145 37.29 27.61 15.23
N SER A 146 36.73 27.55 14.03
CA SER A 146 36.17 26.38 13.28
C SER A 146 35.10 25.41 13.84
N LEU A 147 33.96 25.40 13.12
CA LEU A 147 33.24 24.28 12.45
C LEU A 147 32.46 23.21 13.23
N GLY A 148 31.21 22.98 12.80
CA GLY A 148 30.56 21.66 12.85
C GLY A 148 29.02 21.59 12.78
N ARG A 149 28.45 21.92 11.60
CA ARG A 149 27.14 21.57 10.99
C ARG A 149 26.31 20.39 11.58
N GLU A 150 24.98 20.53 11.57
CA GLU A 150 24.02 19.88 10.63
C GLU A 150 22.56 20.24 11.02
N GLU A 151 21.76 20.80 10.09
CA GLU A 151 20.29 20.73 10.11
C GLU A 151 19.74 20.87 8.67
N GLU A 152 18.73 20.06 8.37
CA GLU A 152 17.94 19.98 7.13
C GLU A 152 16.87 21.08 7.11
N GLU A 153 16.83 21.87 6.03
CA GLU A 153 15.69 22.75 5.70
C GLU A 153 15.17 22.40 4.30
N ASP A 154 13.88 22.01 4.24
CA ASP A 154 13.06 22.03 3.04
C ASP A 154 12.64 23.49 2.77
N GLU A 155 13.35 24.17 1.86
CA GLU A 155 12.93 25.42 1.24
C GLU A 155 12.66 25.18 -0.26
N GLU A 156 11.40 25.25 -0.68
CA GLU A 156 11.03 25.58 -2.05
C GLU A 156 10.22 26.89 -1.99
N GLU A 157 10.91 28.03 -2.16
CA GLU A 157 10.30 29.28 -2.66
C GLU A 157 11.38 30.17 -3.31
N GLU A 158 11.04 30.65 -4.50
CA GLU A 158 11.60 31.79 -5.26
C GLU A 158 13.08 31.76 -5.73
N LEU A 159 13.27 31.35 -6.99
CA LEU A 159 14.33 31.88 -7.86
C LEU A 159 13.69 32.60 -9.05
N GLU A 160 13.10 33.77 -8.80
CA GLU A 160 13.01 34.81 -9.83
C GLU A 160 14.13 35.83 -9.60
N GLU A 161 15.34 35.44 -9.98
CA GLU A 161 16.37 36.41 -10.36
C GLU A 161 16.77 36.11 -11.80
N GLY A 162 16.54 37.09 -12.68
CA GLY A 162 16.72 37.00 -14.14
C GLY A 162 18.03 36.33 -14.54
N THR A 163 17.95 35.03 -14.78
CA THR A 163 19.03 34.22 -15.36
C THR A 163 18.69 34.04 -16.83
N ILE A 164 19.58 34.54 -17.70
CA ILE A 164 19.41 34.49 -19.15
C ILE A 164 19.67 33.06 -19.62
N ASP A 165 18.81 32.56 -20.52
CA ASP A 165 18.90 31.22 -21.08
C ASP A 165 20.19 31.06 -21.89
N VAL A 166 20.92 29.97 -21.69
CA VAL A 166 22.11 29.64 -22.49
C VAL A 166 21.73 29.42 -23.96
N THR A 167 20.50 28.97 -24.23
CA THR A 167 20.00 28.70 -25.59
C THR A 167 19.62 29.97 -26.35
N ASP A 168 19.29 31.07 -25.67
CA ASP A 168 19.03 32.37 -26.32
C ASP A 168 20.27 32.86 -27.10
N PHE A 169 21.48 32.53 -26.64
CA PHE A 169 22.74 32.88 -27.31
C PHE A 169 23.01 32.11 -28.61
N LEU A 170 22.42 30.93 -28.80
CA LEU A 170 22.57 30.15 -30.03
C LEU A 170 21.68 30.66 -31.17
N SER A 171 20.55 31.29 -30.82
CA SER A 171 19.60 31.85 -31.78
C SER A 171 20.10 33.14 -32.45
N MET A 172 20.94 33.93 -31.77
CA MET A 172 21.46 35.20 -32.31
C MET A 172 22.54 35.04 -33.38
N THR A 173 23.21 33.87 -33.47
CA THR A 173 24.29 33.64 -34.45
C THR A 173 23.82 33.24 -35.85
N GLN A 174 22.53 32.94 -36.06
CA GLN A 174 22.00 32.53 -37.37
C GLN A 174 21.32 33.66 -38.17
N GLN A 175 21.25 34.89 -37.66
CA GLN A 175 20.61 36.02 -38.36
C GLN A 175 21.57 37.00 -39.04
N ASP A 176 22.87 37.01 -38.69
CA ASP A 176 23.86 37.95 -39.26
C ASP A 176 24.83 37.26 -40.26
N SER A 177 24.30 36.53 -41.23
CA SER A 177 25.11 35.95 -42.31
C SER A 177 24.62 36.33 -43.71
N HIS A 178 24.45 37.62 -44.01
CA HIS A 178 24.33 38.10 -45.40
C HIS A 178 24.83 39.55 -45.59
N THR A 179 26.13 39.73 -45.89
CA THR A 179 26.63 40.72 -46.87
C THR A 179 28.13 40.50 -47.13
N PRO A 180 28.63 40.48 -48.40
CA PRO A 180 30.03 40.18 -48.70
C PRO A 180 30.90 41.43 -48.97
N LEU A 181 32.22 41.22 -48.78
CA LEU A 181 33.40 41.95 -49.31
C LEU A 181 33.79 43.32 -48.70
N ARG A 182 34.95 43.36 -48.03
CA ARG A 182 36.23 43.87 -48.62
C ARG A 182 37.40 43.81 -47.64
N ASP A 183 38.56 43.39 -48.14
CA ASP A 183 39.86 43.57 -47.50
C ASP A 183 40.06 45.01 -47.03
N SER A 184 40.32 45.17 -45.72
CA SER A 184 40.86 46.38 -45.11
C SER A 184 41.68 45.95 -43.92
N ARG A 185 43.01 45.99 -44.09
CA ARG A 185 43.99 45.90 -43.01
C ARG A 185 43.65 46.94 -41.94
N GLY A 186 43.63 46.52 -40.68
CA GLY A 186 43.53 47.40 -39.52
C GLY A 186 42.22 47.27 -38.75
N GLY A 187 42.08 46.18 -38.00
CA GLY A 187 41.10 46.04 -36.93
C GLY A 187 41.86 45.80 -35.62
N SER A 188 42.02 46.84 -34.83
CA SER A 188 42.62 46.83 -33.49
C SER A 188 41.92 45.80 -32.59
N PHE A 189 42.65 44.80 -32.11
CA PHE A 189 42.24 44.09 -30.89
C PHE A 189 42.27 45.11 -29.75
N GLU A 190 41.12 45.63 -29.31
CA GLU A 190 41.00 46.20 -27.96
C GLU A 190 41.47 45.08 -26.98
N MET A 191 42.62 45.13 -26.32
CA MET A 191 43.13 46.27 -25.58
C MET A 191 42.41 46.40 -24.25
N THR A 192 41.90 45.30 -23.66
CA THR A 192 41.29 45.33 -22.32
C THR A 192 42.25 45.94 -21.30
N ASP A 193 41.76 46.97 -20.62
CA ASP A 193 42.49 47.77 -19.65
C ASP A 193 43.08 46.88 -18.53
N ASP A 194 44.39 46.98 -18.27
CA ASP A 194 45.10 46.04 -17.37
C ASP A 194 44.54 46.13 -15.93
N ASP A 195 43.99 47.30 -15.56
CA ASP A 195 43.28 47.51 -14.28
C ASP A 195 41.97 46.71 -14.18
N SER A 196 41.24 46.54 -15.29
CA SER A 196 40.01 45.72 -15.34
C SER A 196 40.32 44.23 -15.15
N ALA A 197 41.43 43.76 -15.73
CA ALA A 197 41.90 42.38 -15.58
C ALA A 197 42.38 42.08 -14.16
N ILE A 198 43.05 43.05 -13.51
CA ILE A 198 43.48 42.94 -12.11
C ILE A 198 42.28 42.90 -11.17
N ARG A 199 41.28 43.79 -11.36
CA ARG A 199 40.03 43.77 -10.58
C ARG A 199 39.25 42.47 -10.74
N ALA A 200 39.20 41.92 -11.96
CA ALA A 200 38.59 40.62 -12.20
C ALA A 200 39.34 39.49 -11.47
N LEU A 201 40.67 39.52 -11.48
CA LEU A 201 41.50 38.52 -10.80
C LEU A 201 41.36 38.59 -9.27
N THR A 202 41.16 39.77 -8.69
CA THR A 202 40.84 39.91 -7.25
C THR A 202 39.45 39.37 -6.91
N GLN A 203 38.50 39.43 -7.85
CA GLN A 203 37.16 38.89 -7.67
C GLN A 203 37.11 37.37 -7.84
N PHE A 204 37.98 36.79 -8.67
CA PHE A 204 38.06 35.36 -8.96
C PHE A 204 39.49 34.84 -8.74
N PRO A 205 39.84 34.39 -7.52
CA PRO A 205 41.23 34.02 -7.19
C PRO A 205 41.71 32.73 -7.89
N LEU A 206 40.81 31.83 -8.28
CA LEU A 206 41.12 30.58 -9.01
C LEU A 206 40.27 30.44 -10.29
N PRO A 207 40.44 31.34 -11.27
CA PRO A 207 39.49 31.48 -12.37
C PRO A 207 39.51 30.29 -13.35
N LYS A 208 40.69 29.67 -13.56
CA LYS A 208 40.81 28.46 -14.40
C LYS A 208 40.06 27.26 -13.81
N ASN A 209 40.12 27.07 -12.50
CA ASN A 209 39.43 25.97 -11.83
C ASN A 209 37.92 26.19 -11.84
N LEU A 210 37.47 27.43 -11.62
CA LEU A 210 36.06 27.77 -11.71
C LEU A 210 35.50 27.55 -13.12
N LEU A 211 36.21 28.01 -14.17
CA LEU A 211 35.80 27.78 -15.56
C LEU A 211 35.73 26.29 -15.91
N ALA A 212 36.73 25.51 -15.51
CA ALA A 212 36.72 24.06 -15.73
C ALA A 212 35.53 23.39 -15.01
N LYS A 213 35.24 23.77 -13.76
CA LYS A 213 34.09 23.27 -13.00
C LYS A 213 32.75 23.66 -13.65
N VAL A 214 32.58 24.93 -14.04
CA VAL A 214 31.37 25.42 -14.73
C VAL A 214 31.12 24.63 -16.01
N ILE A 215 32.14 24.49 -16.87
CA ILE A 215 32.02 23.74 -18.13
C ILE A 215 31.70 22.27 -17.87
N GLN A 216 32.37 21.64 -16.90
CA GLN A 216 32.15 20.24 -16.54
C GLN A 216 30.72 19.99 -16.02
N ILE A 217 30.20 20.90 -15.18
CA ILE A 217 28.84 20.80 -14.62
C ILE A 217 27.80 21.12 -15.68
N ALA A 218 28.01 22.12 -16.54
CA ALA A 218 27.04 22.51 -17.56
C ALA A 218 26.90 21.49 -18.70
N THR A 219 28.01 20.89 -19.13
CA THR A 219 28.05 19.99 -20.31
C THR A 219 28.01 18.51 -19.96
N SER A 220 28.06 18.14 -18.66
CA SER A 220 28.24 16.74 -18.22
C SER A 220 29.47 16.01 -18.81
N SER A 221 30.39 16.73 -19.47
CA SER A 221 31.54 16.18 -20.17
C SER A 221 32.81 16.26 -19.32
N SER A 222 33.64 15.20 -19.38
CA SER A 222 34.94 15.17 -18.70
C SER A 222 36.04 15.96 -19.43
N THR A 223 35.77 16.53 -20.61
CA THR A 223 36.74 17.18 -21.48
C THR A 223 36.59 18.71 -21.53
N ALA A 224 36.60 19.36 -20.35
CA ALA A 224 36.67 20.82 -20.26
C ALA A 224 37.86 21.45 -21.03
N LYS A 225 38.95 20.69 -21.22
CA LYS A 225 40.14 21.10 -21.99
C LYS A 225 39.86 21.36 -23.48
N ASN A 226 38.88 20.69 -24.08
CA ASN A 226 38.57 20.86 -25.50
C ASN A 226 37.77 22.14 -25.76
N LEU A 227 37.01 22.57 -24.74
CA LEU A 227 36.13 23.75 -24.79
C LEU A 227 36.83 25.03 -24.29
N MET A 228 38.07 24.92 -23.80
CA MET A 228 38.85 26.00 -23.21
C MET A 228 40.31 25.93 -23.68
N GLN A 229 40.73 26.79 -24.60
CA GLN A 229 42.07 26.77 -25.21
C GLN A 229 42.84 28.07 -24.93
N PHE A 230 44.09 27.96 -24.48
CA PHE A 230 44.98 29.11 -24.25
C PHE A 230 46.10 29.14 -25.29
N HIS A 231 46.32 30.31 -25.90
CA HIS A 231 47.44 30.59 -26.76
C HIS A 231 48.24 31.77 -26.22
N THR A 232 49.54 31.60 -25.90
CA THR A 232 50.35 32.65 -25.28
C THR A 232 51.61 32.96 -26.09
N VAL A 233 51.84 34.24 -26.42
CA VAL A 233 52.94 34.72 -27.28
C VAL A 233 53.72 35.86 -26.59
N GLY A 234 55.02 36.02 -26.88
CA GLY A 234 55.86 37.14 -26.43
C GLY A 234 57.05 36.72 -25.54
N THR A 235 58.11 37.56 -25.45
CA THR A 235 59.35 37.27 -24.69
C THR A 235 59.41 37.95 -23.32
N LYS A 236 59.40 39.30 -23.27
CA LYS A 236 59.42 40.09 -22.01
C LYS A 236 58.05 40.32 -21.38
N THR A 237 57.02 40.44 -22.21
CA THR A 237 55.61 40.53 -21.79
C THR A 237 54.86 39.41 -22.50
N LYS A 238 54.13 38.58 -21.74
CA LYS A 238 53.36 37.46 -22.27
C LYS A 238 51.93 37.94 -22.53
N LEU A 239 51.47 37.78 -23.77
CA LEU A 239 50.09 38.02 -24.17
C LEU A 239 49.39 36.66 -24.28
N SER A 240 48.33 36.43 -23.50
CA SER A 240 47.56 35.19 -23.53
C SER A 240 46.15 35.44 -24.05
N THR A 241 45.76 34.65 -25.05
CA THR A 241 44.41 34.59 -25.63
C THR A 241 43.74 33.30 -25.17
N LEU A 242 42.61 33.43 -24.48
CA LEU A 242 41.72 32.34 -24.09
C LEU A 242 40.54 32.26 -25.05
N THR A 243 40.36 31.13 -25.72
CA THR A 243 39.17 30.82 -26.51
C THR A 243 38.28 29.86 -25.73
N LEU A 244 37.05 30.27 -25.43
CA LEU A 244 35.99 29.47 -24.81
C LEU A 244 34.94 29.13 -25.87
N LEU A 245 34.57 27.86 -26.00
CA LEU A 245 33.56 27.41 -26.97
C LEU A 245 32.15 27.28 -26.37
N TRP A 246 32.03 27.40 -25.05
CA TRP A 246 30.76 27.35 -24.31
C TRP A 246 30.63 28.60 -23.42
N PRO A 247 29.43 29.20 -23.27
CA PRO A 247 28.15 28.83 -23.89
C PRO A 247 28.10 29.08 -25.41
N CYS A 248 28.92 29.98 -25.91
CA CYS A 248 29.19 30.22 -27.33
C CYS A 248 30.68 30.56 -27.52
N PRO A 249 31.20 30.58 -28.75
CA PRO A 249 32.58 30.98 -29.01
C PRO A 249 32.88 32.40 -28.52
N MET A 250 33.76 32.56 -27.54
CA MET A 250 34.22 33.83 -27.00
C MET A 250 35.74 33.84 -26.83
N THR A 251 36.37 34.98 -27.04
CA THR A 251 37.82 35.14 -26.88
C THR A 251 38.15 36.24 -25.86
N PHE A 252 39.13 35.97 -25.00
CA PHE A 252 39.57 36.90 -23.96
C PHE A 252 41.08 37.05 -24.02
N VAL A 253 41.59 38.28 -24.06
CA VAL A 253 43.02 38.55 -24.18
C VAL A 253 43.50 39.29 -22.93
N ALA A 254 44.65 38.88 -22.39
CA ALA A 254 45.29 39.58 -21.26
C ALA A 254 46.82 39.53 -21.33
N LYS A 255 47.45 40.52 -20.69
CA LYS A 255 48.92 40.68 -20.59
C LYS A 255 49.41 40.34 -19.19
N GLY A 256 50.57 39.69 -19.10
CA GLY A 256 51.23 39.39 -17.83
C GLY A 256 52.76 39.34 -17.97
N ARG A 257 53.47 39.44 -16.85
CA ARG A 257 54.93 39.28 -16.81
C ARG A 257 55.32 37.82 -16.99
N ARG A 258 54.44 36.89 -16.59
CA ARG A 258 54.59 35.44 -16.74
C ARG A 258 53.42 34.83 -17.50
N LYS A 259 53.64 33.67 -18.14
CA LYS A 259 52.58 32.93 -18.88
C LYS A 259 51.37 32.64 -17.99
N ALA A 260 51.59 32.11 -16.79
CA ALA A 260 50.52 31.79 -15.85
C ALA A 260 49.71 33.02 -15.41
N GLU A 261 50.36 34.18 -15.27
CA GLU A 261 49.73 35.44 -14.90
C GLU A 261 48.81 35.95 -16.03
N ALA A 262 49.30 35.94 -17.27
CA ALA A 262 48.52 36.32 -18.45
C ALA A 262 47.30 35.41 -18.65
N GLU A 263 47.47 34.09 -18.51
CA GLU A 263 46.37 33.12 -18.63
C GLU A 263 45.34 33.26 -17.50
N ASN A 264 45.77 33.50 -16.26
CA ASN A 264 44.86 33.68 -15.13
C ASN A 264 44.07 34.98 -15.25
N LYS A 265 44.68 36.07 -15.72
CA LYS A 265 43.98 37.32 -16.03
C LYS A 265 42.94 37.12 -17.15
N ALA A 266 43.28 36.41 -18.23
CA ALA A 266 42.34 36.09 -19.30
C ALA A 266 41.17 35.22 -18.81
N ALA A 267 41.46 34.22 -17.96
CA ALA A 267 40.43 33.39 -17.32
C ALA A 267 39.54 34.19 -16.35
N ALA A 268 40.10 35.15 -15.60
CA ALA A 268 39.33 35.98 -14.69
C ALA A 268 38.35 36.90 -15.43
N LEU A 269 38.78 37.46 -16.57
CA LEU A 269 37.91 38.20 -17.47
C LEU A 269 36.76 37.33 -18.00
N ALA A 270 37.05 36.08 -18.36
CA ALA A 270 36.02 35.12 -18.75
C ALA A 270 35.04 34.80 -17.61
N CYS A 271 35.51 34.59 -16.37
CA CYS A 271 34.65 34.39 -15.20
C CYS A 271 33.74 35.59 -14.95
N LYS A 272 34.28 36.81 -15.07
CA LYS A 272 33.53 38.06 -14.94
C LYS A 272 32.44 38.17 -16.01
N LYS A 273 32.74 37.76 -17.24
CA LYS A 273 31.75 37.68 -18.33
C LYS A 273 30.67 36.64 -18.02
N LEU A 274 31.03 35.43 -17.59
CA LEU A 274 30.05 34.41 -17.18
C LEU A 274 29.16 34.87 -16.03
N LYS A 275 29.71 35.57 -15.03
CA LYS A 275 28.93 36.17 -13.94
C LYS A 275 27.97 37.26 -14.44
N SER A 276 28.40 38.09 -15.39
CA SER A 276 27.50 39.10 -16.02
C SER A 276 26.38 38.46 -16.85
N LEU A 277 26.57 37.23 -17.33
CA LEU A 277 25.57 36.43 -18.03
C LEU A 277 24.70 35.61 -17.07
N GLY A 278 24.92 35.69 -15.75
CA GLY A 278 24.19 34.90 -14.75
C GLY A 278 24.56 33.42 -14.69
N LEU A 279 25.66 32.98 -15.31
CA LEU A 279 26.09 31.57 -15.37
C LEU A 279 26.94 31.11 -14.18
N VAL A 280 27.17 32.01 -13.23
CA VAL A 280 27.88 31.79 -11.96
C VAL A 280 27.07 32.55 -10.91
N ASP A 281 26.90 31.96 -9.73
CA ASP A 281 26.08 32.56 -8.70
C ASP A 281 26.70 33.82 -8.06
N ARG A 282 25.98 34.41 -7.09
CA ARG A 282 26.43 35.60 -6.36
C ARG A 282 27.75 35.37 -5.61
N ASN A 283 27.98 34.14 -5.15
CA ASN A 283 29.14 33.70 -4.36
C ASN A 283 30.33 33.23 -5.20
N ASN A 284 30.26 33.35 -6.54
CA ASN A 284 31.27 32.85 -7.49
C ASN A 284 31.38 31.33 -7.57
N GLU A 285 30.31 30.60 -7.25
CA GLU A 285 30.21 29.15 -7.40
C GLU A 285 29.43 28.78 -8.69
N PRO A 286 29.72 27.61 -9.30
CA PRO A 286 28.98 27.13 -10.46
C PRO A 286 27.53 26.81 -10.08
N LEU A 287 26.60 27.06 -11.01
CA LEU A 287 25.21 26.66 -10.87
C LEU A 287 25.05 25.14 -10.95
N THR A 288 23.88 24.63 -10.56
CA THR A 288 23.58 23.21 -10.77
C THR A 288 23.41 22.89 -12.27
N HIS A 289 23.67 21.64 -12.66
CA HIS A 289 23.47 21.19 -14.05
C HIS A 289 22.02 21.40 -14.53
N ALA A 290 21.03 21.29 -13.63
CA ALA A 290 19.64 21.61 -13.91
C ALA A 290 19.46 23.08 -14.32
N MET A 291 20.06 24.01 -13.59
CA MET A 291 20.00 25.44 -13.91
C MET A 291 20.68 25.78 -15.24
N TYR A 292 21.79 25.11 -15.57
CA TYR A 292 22.41 25.26 -16.90
C TYR A 292 21.57 24.70 -18.05
N ASN A 293 20.62 23.80 -17.77
CA ASN A 293 19.74 23.16 -18.75
C ASN A 293 18.26 23.54 -18.49
N LEU A 294 18.02 24.76 -18.00
CA LEU A 294 16.70 25.22 -17.61
C LEU A 294 15.72 25.23 -18.79
N ALA A 295 16.18 25.54 -20.02
CA ALA A 295 15.40 25.44 -21.25
C ALA A 295 14.85 24.03 -21.46
N SER A 296 15.73 23.02 -21.42
CA SER A 296 15.33 21.61 -21.57
C SER A 296 14.42 21.14 -20.43
N LEU A 297 14.57 21.69 -19.22
CA LEU A 297 13.67 21.41 -18.10
C LEU A 297 12.30 22.07 -18.25
N ARG A 298 12.25 23.33 -18.72
CA ARG A 298 11.02 24.06 -19.04
C ARG A 298 10.30 23.39 -20.19
N GLU A 299 11.00 23.06 -21.26
CA GLU A 299 10.48 22.33 -22.41
C GLU A 299 9.96 20.95 -22.01
N LEU A 300 10.67 20.18 -21.18
CA LEU A 300 10.14 18.92 -20.65
C LEU A 300 8.92 19.13 -19.74
N GLY A 301 8.93 20.16 -18.89
CA GLY A 301 7.80 20.50 -18.03
C GLY A 301 6.55 20.86 -18.84
N GLU A 302 6.72 21.65 -19.90
CA GLU A 302 5.67 21.98 -20.86
C GLU A 302 5.21 20.75 -21.64
N THR A 303 6.14 19.95 -22.16
CA THR A 303 5.83 18.71 -22.89
C THR A 303 5.06 17.71 -22.03
N GLN A 304 5.38 17.62 -20.74
CA GLN A 304 4.65 16.79 -19.79
C GLN A 304 3.24 17.31 -19.48
N ARG A 305 3.05 18.64 -19.54
CA ARG A 305 1.73 19.31 -19.36
C ARG A 305 0.88 19.29 -20.63
N ARG A 306 1.49 19.12 -21.81
CA ARG A 306 0.79 19.03 -23.09
C ARG A 306 -0.08 17.76 -23.14
N PRO A 307 -1.32 17.87 -23.63
CA PRO A 307 -2.19 16.72 -23.86
C PRO A 307 -1.54 15.68 -24.78
N CYS A 308 -1.89 14.41 -24.61
CA CYS A 308 -1.53 13.36 -25.57
C CYS A 308 -2.49 13.41 -26.77
N THR A 309 -1.98 13.54 -27.98
CA THR A 309 -2.82 13.60 -29.18
C THR A 309 -3.39 12.21 -29.51
N ILE A 310 -4.71 12.11 -29.68
CA ILE A 310 -5.41 10.89 -30.12
C ILE A 310 -5.71 11.01 -31.61
N GLN A 311 -5.44 9.93 -32.36
CA GLN A 311 -5.91 9.77 -33.74
C GLN A 311 -6.63 8.42 -33.87
N VAL A 312 -7.95 8.43 -34.05
CA VAL A 312 -8.73 7.21 -34.29
C VAL A 312 -8.93 7.02 -35.79
N PRO A 313 -8.70 5.82 -36.35
CA PRO A 313 -8.96 5.57 -37.77
C PRO A 313 -10.39 5.90 -38.19
N GLU A 314 -10.56 6.62 -39.30
CA GLU A 314 -11.87 7.05 -39.83
C GLU A 314 -12.88 5.90 -40.04
N PRO A 315 -12.49 4.67 -40.47
CA PRO A 315 -13.42 3.55 -40.54
C PRO A 315 -14.04 3.19 -39.18
N ILE A 316 -13.27 3.27 -38.10
CA ILE A 316 -13.74 2.97 -36.73
C ILE A 316 -14.66 4.11 -36.25
N LEU A 317 -14.29 5.36 -36.50
CA LEU A 317 -15.14 6.52 -36.17
C LEU A 317 -16.51 6.43 -36.85
N ARG A 318 -16.57 6.05 -38.13
CA ARG A 318 -17.83 5.84 -38.84
C ARG A 318 -18.67 4.71 -38.25
N LYS A 319 -18.04 3.61 -37.81
CA LYS A 319 -18.74 2.52 -37.12
C LYS A 319 -19.31 2.97 -35.77
N ILE A 320 -18.54 3.74 -34.98
CA ILE A 320 -19.01 4.33 -33.71
C ILE A 320 -20.21 5.26 -33.96
N GLU A 321 -20.11 6.14 -34.95
CA GLU A 321 -21.20 7.06 -35.31
C GLU A 321 -22.45 6.31 -35.78
N THR A 322 -22.28 5.27 -36.60
CA THR A 322 -23.39 4.41 -37.05
C THR A 322 -24.07 3.72 -35.87
N PHE A 323 -23.28 3.17 -34.93
CA PHE A 323 -23.81 2.54 -33.71
C PHE A 323 -24.58 3.54 -32.85
N LEU A 324 -24.01 4.72 -32.58
CA LEU A 324 -24.64 5.75 -31.76
C LEU A 324 -25.91 6.33 -32.40
N ASN A 325 -25.97 6.39 -33.73
CA ASN A 325 -27.18 6.77 -34.47
C ASN A 325 -28.27 5.70 -34.38
N HIS A 326 -27.87 4.42 -34.34
CA HIS A 326 -28.81 3.31 -34.20
C HIS A 326 -29.29 3.15 -32.74
N TYR A 327 -28.43 3.41 -31.76
CA TYR A 327 -28.70 3.32 -30.31
C TYR A 327 -28.39 4.65 -29.60
N PRO A 328 -29.26 5.67 -29.74
CA PRO A 328 -29.00 7.01 -29.18
C PRO A 328 -28.89 7.04 -27.66
N VAL A 329 -27.92 7.83 -27.16
CA VAL A 329 -27.55 7.90 -25.74
C VAL A 329 -28.57 8.63 -24.86
N ASP A 330 -29.28 9.60 -25.43
CA ASP A 330 -30.27 10.41 -24.69
C ASP A 330 -31.69 9.82 -24.73
N SER A 331 -31.87 8.68 -25.40
CA SER A 331 -33.17 8.02 -25.49
C SER A 331 -33.51 7.38 -24.14
N SER A 332 -34.38 8.06 -23.39
CA SER A 332 -34.97 7.60 -22.13
C SER A 332 -35.98 6.48 -22.38
N TRP A 333 -35.58 5.41 -23.06
CA TRP A 333 -36.35 4.17 -23.12
C TRP A 333 -36.11 3.39 -21.83
N ILE A 334 -36.68 3.90 -20.75
CA ILE A 334 -37.26 3.03 -19.75
C ILE A 334 -38.57 2.58 -20.40
N SER A 335 -38.59 1.42 -21.06
CA SER A 335 -39.85 0.84 -21.55
C SER A 335 -40.87 0.82 -20.41
N PRO A 336 -42.15 1.18 -20.64
CA PRO A 336 -43.18 1.16 -19.59
C PRO A 336 -43.31 -0.21 -18.90
N GLU A 337 -42.94 -1.29 -19.58
CA GLU A 337 -42.90 -2.65 -19.04
C GLU A 337 -41.84 -2.84 -17.94
N LEU A 338 -40.74 -2.07 -17.96
CA LEU A 338 -39.71 -2.06 -16.91
C LEU A 338 -40.05 -1.11 -15.73
N ARG A 339 -41.11 -0.30 -15.84
CA ARG A 339 -41.66 0.47 -14.70
C ARG A 339 -42.65 -0.34 -13.86
N LEU A 340 -43.16 -1.45 -14.38
CA LEU A 340 -43.99 -2.39 -13.62
C LEU A 340 -43.15 -3.49 -12.94
N GLN A 341 -41.82 -3.49 -13.14
CA GLN A 341 -40.85 -4.31 -12.41
C GLN A 341 -39.78 -3.45 -11.71
N SER A 342 -39.93 -2.11 -11.67
CA SER A 342 -39.00 -1.24 -10.96
C SER A 342 -39.15 -1.29 -9.43
N ASP A 343 -40.23 -1.91 -8.95
CA ASP A 343 -40.40 -2.29 -7.54
C ASP A 343 -39.77 -3.66 -7.22
N ASP A 344 -39.43 -4.45 -8.25
CA ASP A 344 -38.59 -5.64 -8.12
C ASP A 344 -37.12 -5.24 -8.32
N ILE A 345 -36.61 -4.36 -7.46
CA ILE A 345 -35.20 -4.51 -7.06
C ILE A 345 -35.11 -5.96 -6.63
N LEU A 346 -34.33 -6.80 -7.33
CA LEU A 346 -34.00 -8.16 -6.88
C LEU A 346 -33.90 -8.11 -5.35
N PRO A 347 -34.83 -8.74 -4.60
CA PRO A 347 -34.84 -8.61 -3.16
C PRO A 347 -33.64 -9.39 -2.62
N LEU A 348 -32.47 -8.77 -2.67
CA LEU A 348 -31.35 -9.07 -1.79
C LEU A 348 -31.63 -8.50 -0.39
N GLY A 349 -32.74 -7.75 -0.24
CA GLY A 349 -33.40 -7.55 1.04
C GLY A 349 -34.15 -8.81 1.47
N LYS A 350 -33.49 -9.67 2.24
CA LYS A 350 -34.07 -10.49 3.33
C LYS A 350 -35.42 -11.23 3.08
N ASP A 351 -35.83 -11.53 1.86
CA ASP A 351 -36.81 -12.58 1.65
C ASP A 351 -36.09 -13.91 1.81
N SER A 352 -36.24 -14.47 3.01
CA SER A 352 -35.52 -15.62 3.53
C SER A 352 -35.73 -16.84 2.66
N GLY A 353 -34.82 -17.06 1.72
CA GLY A 353 -34.49 -18.41 1.27
C GLY A 353 -34.22 -19.32 2.47
N PRO A 354 -34.38 -20.64 2.32
CA PRO A 354 -34.21 -21.56 3.44
C PRO A 354 -32.84 -21.34 4.09
N LEU A 355 -32.82 -21.12 5.40
CA LEU A 355 -31.60 -20.93 6.19
C LEU A 355 -30.60 -22.04 5.84
N SER A 356 -29.31 -21.72 5.73
CA SER A 356 -28.30 -22.77 5.58
C SER A 356 -27.93 -23.31 6.96
N ASP A 357 -27.84 -24.63 7.08
CA ASP A 357 -27.35 -25.32 8.27
C ASP A 357 -25.86 -24.99 8.47
N PRO A 358 -25.47 -24.33 9.59
CA PRO A 358 -24.10 -23.89 9.78
C PRO A 358 -23.09 -25.03 9.88
N ILE A 359 -23.50 -26.27 10.16
CA ILE A 359 -22.59 -27.42 10.23
C ILE A 359 -22.40 -28.04 8.84
N THR A 360 -23.49 -28.34 8.14
CA THR A 360 -23.47 -29.13 6.91
C THR A 360 -23.46 -28.29 5.62
N GLY A 361 -23.90 -27.03 5.68
CA GLY A 361 -24.08 -26.15 4.52
C GLY A 361 -25.33 -26.42 3.69
N LYS A 362 -26.13 -27.44 4.05
CA LYS A 362 -27.41 -27.77 3.39
C LYS A 362 -28.55 -26.90 3.91
N PRO A 363 -29.73 -26.84 3.26
CA PRO A 363 -30.91 -26.21 3.85
C PRO A 363 -31.19 -26.74 5.26
N PHE A 364 -31.38 -25.82 6.20
CA PHE A 364 -31.63 -26.08 7.60
C PHE A 364 -33.08 -26.51 7.81
N VAL A 365 -33.27 -27.67 8.44
CA VAL A 365 -34.59 -28.22 8.76
C VAL A 365 -34.55 -28.67 10.22
N PRO A 366 -35.26 -28.08 11.18
CA PRO A 366 -35.15 -28.50 12.58
C PRO A 366 -35.38 -30.02 12.75
N LEU A 367 -34.61 -30.66 13.64
CA LEU A 367 -34.79 -32.09 13.92
C LEU A 367 -36.14 -32.32 14.58
N SER A 368 -36.88 -33.33 14.14
CA SER A 368 -38.08 -33.77 14.88
C SER A 368 -37.70 -34.40 16.22
N GLU A 369 -38.60 -34.39 17.20
CA GLU A 369 -38.32 -34.98 18.52
C GLU A 369 -37.95 -36.47 18.43
N ALA A 370 -38.59 -37.22 17.53
CA ALA A 370 -38.29 -38.63 17.29
C ALA A 370 -36.89 -38.84 16.69
N GLU A 371 -36.48 -37.98 15.74
CA GLU A 371 -35.13 -38.02 15.18
C GLU A 371 -34.07 -37.62 16.20
N GLU A 372 -34.36 -36.60 17.01
CA GLU A 372 -33.48 -36.13 18.06
C GLU A 372 -33.22 -37.22 19.10
N LEU A 373 -34.28 -37.91 19.55
CA LEU A 373 -34.18 -39.03 20.49
C LEU A 373 -33.39 -40.20 19.88
N ARG A 374 -33.71 -40.58 18.64
CA ARG A 374 -33.01 -41.66 17.92
C ARG A 374 -31.53 -41.35 17.74
N LEU A 375 -31.18 -40.13 17.32
CA LEU A 375 -29.79 -39.70 17.16
C LEU A 375 -29.06 -39.67 18.50
N SER A 376 -29.71 -39.18 19.57
CA SER A 376 -29.10 -39.14 20.89
C SER A 376 -28.84 -40.53 21.47
N GLN A 377 -29.77 -41.48 21.28
CA GLN A 377 -29.57 -42.89 21.64
C GLN A 377 -28.43 -43.53 20.84
N SER A 378 -28.39 -43.31 19.52
CA SER A 378 -27.31 -43.80 18.66
C SER A 378 -25.94 -43.24 19.07
N LEU A 379 -25.86 -41.95 19.37
CA LEU A 379 -24.63 -41.32 19.86
C LEU A 379 -24.17 -41.91 21.20
N LEU A 380 -25.10 -42.21 22.12
CA LEU A 380 -24.79 -42.84 23.40
C LEU A 380 -24.24 -44.26 23.21
N GLU A 381 -24.78 -45.04 22.27
CA GLU A 381 -24.24 -46.35 21.90
C GLU A 381 -22.84 -46.25 21.30
N LEU A 382 -22.64 -45.32 20.35
CA LEU A 382 -21.32 -45.08 19.74
C LEU A 382 -20.30 -44.63 20.79
N TRP A 383 -20.71 -43.80 21.75
CA TRP A 383 -19.87 -43.37 22.86
C TRP A 383 -19.45 -44.51 23.77
N ARG A 384 -20.34 -45.45 24.07
CA ARG A 384 -20.01 -46.67 24.82
C ARG A 384 -19.04 -47.59 24.05
N ARG A 385 -19.06 -47.55 22.71
CA ARG A 385 -18.23 -48.38 21.81
C ARG A 385 -16.95 -47.67 21.31
N ARG A 386 -16.56 -46.53 21.86
CA ARG A 386 -15.41 -45.73 21.36
C ARG A 386 -14.02 -46.34 21.57
N GLY A 387 -13.93 -47.43 22.34
CA GLY A 387 -12.71 -48.21 22.54
C GLY A 387 -11.70 -47.60 23.55
N PRO A 388 -10.56 -48.27 23.76
CA PRO A 388 -9.57 -47.90 24.80
C PRO A 388 -8.77 -46.62 24.48
N VAL A 389 -8.71 -46.18 23.22
CA VAL A 389 -7.92 -45.01 22.78
C VAL A 389 -8.23 -43.73 23.58
N TRP A 390 -9.49 -43.54 23.98
CA TRP A 390 -9.89 -42.40 24.80
C TRP A 390 -9.54 -42.59 26.29
N GLN A 391 -9.59 -43.82 26.79
CA GLN A 391 -9.25 -44.19 28.17
C GLN A 391 -7.74 -44.23 28.43
N GLU A 392 -6.96 -44.56 27.40
CA GLU A 392 -5.48 -44.58 27.41
C GLU A 392 -4.87 -43.21 27.09
N ALA A 393 -5.69 -42.21 26.76
CA ALA A 393 -5.18 -40.88 26.42
C ALA A 393 -4.55 -40.23 27.68
N PRO A 394 -3.35 -39.64 27.55
CA PRO A 394 -2.67 -39.05 28.70
C PRO A 394 -3.51 -37.92 29.31
N GLN A 395 -3.51 -37.85 30.63
CA GLN A 395 -4.19 -36.80 31.38
C GLN A 395 -3.55 -35.44 31.05
N LEU A 396 -4.36 -34.51 30.57
CA LEU A 396 -3.95 -33.15 30.25
C LEU A 396 -4.34 -32.18 31.38
N PRO A 397 -3.66 -31.02 31.51
CA PRO A 397 -3.92 -30.07 32.60
C PRO A 397 -5.36 -29.53 32.66
N VAL A 398 -6.09 -29.56 31.54
CA VAL A 398 -7.51 -29.16 31.48
C VAL A 398 -8.47 -30.21 32.06
N ASP A 399 -8.09 -31.49 32.09
CA ASP A 399 -8.98 -32.59 32.46
C ASP A 399 -9.47 -32.52 33.93
N PRO A 400 -8.64 -32.17 34.93
CA PRO A 400 -9.09 -31.95 36.31
C PRO A 400 -10.11 -30.81 36.47
N HIS A 401 -10.17 -29.88 35.52
CA HIS A 401 -11.06 -28.72 35.54
C HIS A 401 -12.36 -28.95 34.76
N ARG A 402 -12.59 -30.17 34.24
CA ARG A 402 -13.76 -30.56 33.43
C ARG A 402 -15.08 -30.02 33.98
N ASP A 403 -15.41 -30.36 35.22
CA ASP A 403 -16.73 -30.03 35.79
C ASP A 403 -16.90 -28.53 36.00
N THR A 404 -15.82 -27.85 36.41
CA THR A 404 -15.80 -26.39 36.57
C THR A 404 -16.07 -25.70 35.21
N ILE A 405 -15.41 -26.16 34.15
CA ILE A 405 -15.56 -25.63 32.79
C ILE A 405 -16.98 -25.87 32.28
N LEU A 406 -17.47 -27.11 32.33
CA LEU A 406 -18.78 -27.46 31.77
C LEU A 406 -19.92 -26.77 32.53
N ASN A 407 -19.84 -26.68 33.87
CA ASN A 407 -20.85 -25.98 34.67
C ASN A 407 -20.88 -24.48 34.37
N ALA A 408 -19.72 -23.85 34.21
CA ALA A 408 -19.67 -22.44 33.86
C ALA A 408 -20.27 -22.16 32.48
N ILE A 409 -19.98 -23.01 31.47
CA ILE A 409 -20.53 -22.88 30.10
C ILE A 409 -22.06 -23.06 30.10
N GLU A 410 -22.60 -23.93 30.97
CA GLU A 410 -24.04 -24.15 31.04
C GLU A 410 -24.77 -22.99 31.75
N GLN A 411 -24.15 -22.40 32.77
CA GLN A 411 -24.71 -21.32 33.59
C GLN A 411 -24.60 -19.94 32.94
N HIS A 412 -23.58 -19.70 32.10
CA HIS A 412 -23.29 -18.38 31.55
C HIS A 412 -23.38 -18.38 30.02
N PRO A 413 -23.94 -17.32 29.41
CA PRO A 413 -24.00 -17.19 27.95
C PRO A 413 -22.60 -17.11 27.31
N VAL A 414 -21.64 -16.53 28.01
CA VAL A 414 -20.26 -16.37 27.57
C VAL A 414 -19.31 -16.81 28.69
N VAL A 415 -18.24 -17.52 28.34
CA VAL A 415 -17.16 -17.92 29.27
C VAL A 415 -15.81 -17.69 28.62
N VAL A 416 -14.85 -17.16 29.37
CA VAL A 416 -13.44 -17.08 28.94
C VAL A 416 -12.66 -18.20 29.63
N ILE A 417 -11.97 -19.03 28.84
CA ILE A 417 -11.11 -20.10 29.34
C ILE A 417 -9.66 -19.73 29.01
N ALA A 418 -8.93 -19.38 30.06
CA ALA A 418 -7.53 -19.02 30.03
C ALA A 418 -6.67 -20.21 30.41
N GLY A 419 -5.61 -20.49 29.67
CA GLY A 419 -4.62 -21.48 30.11
C GLY A 419 -3.44 -21.54 29.16
N ASP A 420 -2.26 -21.91 29.64
CA ASP A 420 -1.04 -21.85 28.83
C ASP A 420 -1.09 -22.76 27.59
N THR A 421 -0.18 -22.53 26.65
CA THR A 421 -0.11 -23.41 25.47
C THR A 421 0.20 -24.84 25.89
N GLY A 422 -0.51 -25.82 25.32
CA GLY A 422 -0.31 -27.24 25.65
C GLY A 422 -1.19 -27.79 26.79
N CYS A 423 -1.98 -26.96 27.47
CA CYS A 423 -2.90 -27.44 28.52
C CYS A 423 -4.10 -28.27 28.02
N GLY A 424 -4.30 -28.37 26.69
CA GLY A 424 -5.35 -29.21 26.10
C GLY A 424 -6.69 -28.52 25.81
N LYS A 425 -6.81 -27.19 25.96
CA LYS A 425 -8.07 -26.43 25.68
C LYS A 425 -8.72 -26.80 24.36
N THR A 426 -7.97 -26.62 23.28
CA THR A 426 -8.42 -26.78 21.90
C THR A 426 -8.85 -28.21 21.54
N THR A 427 -8.22 -29.22 22.13
CA THR A 427 -8.52 -30.64 21.83
C THR A 427 -9.57 -31.21 22.78
N ARG A 428 -9.50 -30.94 24.09
CA ARG A 428 -10.35 -31.57 25.11
C ARG A 428 -11.69 -30.90 25.29
N ILE A 429 -11.77 -29.56 25.35
CA ILE A 429 -13.03 -28.86 25.67
C ILE A 429 -14.18 -29.23 24.72
N PRO A 430 -13.97 -29.29 23.38
CA PRO A 430 -15.02 -29.73 22.46
C PRO A 430 -15.49 -31.17 22.72
N GLN A 431 -14.57 -32.07 23.08
CA GLN A 431 -14.88 -33.47 23.41
C GLN A 431 -15.67 -33.56 24.73
N LEU A 432 -15.29 -32.77 25.74
CA LEU A 432 -15.97 -32.73 27.04
C LEU A 432 -17.41 -32.22 26.91
N LEU A 433 -17.64 -31.23 26.05
CA LEU A 433 -19.00 -30.75 25.75
C LEU A 433 -19.84 -31.84 25.08
N LEU A 434 -19.31 -32.49 24.05
CA LEU A 434 -19.99 -33.60 23.39
C LEU A 434 -20.27 -34.75 24.35
N GLU A 435 -19.30 -35.11 25.20
CA GLU A 435 -19.45 -36.14 26.23
C GLU A 435 -20.63 -35.86 27.15
N ARG A 436 -20.71 -34.65 27.71
CA ARG A 436 -21.77 -34.28 28.65
C ARG A 436 -23.15 -34.42 28.02
N TYR A 437 -23.32 -33.86 26.82
CA TYR A 437 -24.61 -33.94 26.12
C TYR A 437 -24.98 -35.37 25.73
N VAL A 438 -24.01 -36.18 25.29
CA VAL A 438 -24.25 -37.57 24.91
C VAL A 438 -24.61 -38.43 26.14
N THR A 439 -23.87 -38.28 27.24
CA THR A 439 -24.11 -39.04 28.48
C THR A 439 -25.43 -38.67 29.16
N GLU A 440 -25.89 -37.42 29.02
CA GLU A 440 -27.20 -36.96 29.48
C GLU A 440 -28.36 -37.32 28.53
N GLY A 441 -28.10 -38.05 27.44
CA GLY A 441 -29.15 -38.49 26.50
C GLY A 441 -29.65 -37.40 25.55
N ARG A 442 -28.95 -36.28 25.44
CA ARG A 442 -29.28 -35.13 24.58
C ARG A 442 -28.20 -34.84 23.51
N GLY A 443 -27.45 -35.87 23.11
CA GLY A 443 -26.29 -35.77 22.21
C GLY A 443 -26.60 -35.08 20.87
N ALA A 444 -27.80 -35.29 20.32
CA ALA A 444 -28.19 -34.69 19.04
C ALA A 444 -28.30 -33.16 19.10
N ARG A 445 -28.52 -32.57 20.28
CA ARG A 445 -28.54 -31.10 20.49
C ARG A 445 -27.14 -30.48 20.51
N CYS A 446 -26.09 -31.28 20.66
CA CYS A 446 -24.72 -30.78 20.76
C CYS A 446 -24.10 -30.59 19.38
N ASN A 447 -24.26 -29.39 18.81
CA ASN A 447 -23.56 -28.97 17.60
C ASN A 447 -22.63 -27.79 17.94
N VAL A 448 -21.33 -27.99 17.75
CA VAL A 448 -20.27 -27.06 18.16
C VAL A 448 -19.49 -26.60 16.94
N ILE A 449 -19.35 -25.28 16.77
CA ILE A 449 -18.42 -24.68 15.81
C ILE A 449 -17.19 -24.19 16.58
N ILE A 450 -16.00 -24.61 16.14
CA ILE A 450 -14.73 -24.24 16.74
C ILE A 450 -13.92 -23.47 15.71
N THR A 451 -13.70 -22.17 15.94
CA THR A 451 -12.88 -21.36 15.03
C THR A 451 -11.40 -21.47 15.39
N GLN A 452 -10.57 -21.52 14.36
CA GLN A 452 -9.12 -21.42 14.44
C GLN A 452 -8.64 -20.26 13.55
N PRO A 453 -7.59 -19.52 13.94
CA PRO A 453 -7.06 -18.43 13.11
C PRO A 453 -6.45 -18.95 11.80
N ARG A 454 -5.85 -20.15 11.83
CA ARG A 454 -5.08 -20.70 10.70
C ARG A 454 -5.69 -21.98 10.13
N ARG A 455 -5.59 -22.13 8.80
CA ARG A 455 -6.09 -23.32 8.07
C ARG A 455 -5.44 -24.62 8.55
N ILE A 456 -4.11 -24.62 8.71
CA ILE A 456 -3.37 -25.80 9.18
C ILE A 456 -3.84 -26.24 10.57
N SER A 457 -4.16 -25.29 11.45
CA SER A 457 -4.62 -25.56 12.81
C SER A 457 -6.02 -26.16 12.81
N ALA A 458 -6.96 -25.61 12.04
CA ALA A 458 -8.29 -26.19 11.89
C ALA A 458 -8.25 -27.65 11.41
N VAL A 459 -7.45 -27.95 10.38
CA VAL A 459 -7.34 -29.29 9.81
C VAL A 459 -6.65 -30.27 10.78
N SER A 460 -5.48 -29.89 11.30
CA SER A 460 -4.68 -30.78 12.17
C SER A 460 -5.36 -31.07 13.51
N VAL A 461 -5.98 -30.06 14.13
CA VAL A 461 -6.74 -30.25 15.37
C VAL A 461 -7.97 -31.13 15.12
N ALA A 462 -8.72 -30.90 14.04
CA ALA A 462 -9.86 -31.75 13.71
C ALA A 462 -9.46 -33.22 13.52
N GLN A 463 -8.35 -33.47 12.81
CA GLN A 463 -7.82 -34.82 12.62
C GLN A 463 -7.39 -35.44 13.95
N ARG A 464 -6.73 -34.67 14.82
CA ARG A 464 -6.31 -35.12 16.15
C ARG A 464 -7.51 -35.48 17.02
N VAL A 465 -8.52 -34.61 17.10
CA VAL A 465 -9.74 -34.84 17.89
C VAL A 465 -10.54 -36.02 17.34
N SER A 466 -10.62 -36.15 16.01
CA SER A 466 -11.26 -37.29 15.34
C SER A 466 -10.56 -38.62 15.69
N HIS A 467 -9.23 -38.62 15.78
CA HIS A 467 -8.45 -39.79 16.21
C HIS A 467 -8.65 -40.10 17.70
N GLU A 468 -8.61 -39.08 18.58
CA GLU A 468 -8.80 -39.26 20.02
C GLU A 468 -10.20 -39.77 20.39
N LEU A 469 -11.24 -39.40 19.64
CA LEU A 469 -12.61 -39.90 19.84
C LEU A 469 -12.81 -41.36 19.37
N GLY A 470 -11.85 -41.93 18.65
CA GLY A 470 -11.89 -43.31 18.19
C GLY A 470 -12.76 -43.54 16.93
N PRO A 471 -12.72 -44.76 16.37
CA PRO A 471 -13.30 -45.08 15.06
C PRO A 471 -14.84 -44.93 15.01
N SER A 472 -15.51 -45.11 16.14
CA SER A 472 -16.98 -45.04 16.26
C SER A 472 -17.53 -43.62 16.13
N LEU A 473 -16.77 -42.62 16.59
CA LEU A 473 -17.19 -41.21 16.64
C LEU A 473 -16.38 -40.30 15.72
N ARG A 474 -15.38 -40.82 15.00
CA ARG A 474 -14.54 -40.03 14.08
C ARG A 474 -15.33 -39.20 13.05
N ARG A 475 -16.54 -39.66 12.67
CA ARG A 475 -17.43 -39.02 11.68
C ARG A 475 -18.20 -37.82 12.25
N ASN A 476 -18.25 -37.67 13.57
CA ASN A 476 -18.85 -36.53 14.26
C ASN A 476 -17.93 -35.31 14.28
N VAL A 477 -16.66 -35.50 13.93
CA VAL A 477 -15.69 -34.42 13.79
C VAL A 477 -15.46 -34.15 12.33
N GLY A 478 -15.56 -32.88 11.95
CA GLY A 478 -15.20 -32.44 10.61
C GLY A 478 -14.50 -31.10 10.65
N PHE A 479 -14.08 -30.66 9.47
CA PHE A 479 -13.51 -29.33 9.33
C PHE A 479 -13.95 -28.66 8.04
N GLN A 480 -13.91 -27.33 8.04
CA GLN A 480 -14.14 -26.53 6.85
C GLN A 480 -13.18 -25.34 6.81
N VAL A 481 -12.35 -25.31 5.78
CA VAL A 481 -11.41 -24.22 5.48
C VAL A 481 -11.59 -23.80 4.03
N ARG A 482 -11.00 -22.67 3.62
CA ARG A 482 -11.06 -22.23 2.22
C ARG A 482 -10.53 -23.33 1.29
N LEU A 483 -11.33 -23.71 0.29
CA LEU A 483 -11.09 -24.76 -0.72
C LEU A 483 -11.07 -26.22 -0.22
N GLU A 484 -11.23 -26.49 1.07
CA GLU A 484 -11.27 -27.86 1.60
C GLU A 484 -12.36 -27.99 2.68
N SER A 485 -13.32 -28.89 2.43
CA SER A 485 -14.48 -29.05 3.30
C SER A 485 -14.78 -30.53 3.51
N LYS A 486 -14.86 -30.94 4.78
CA LYS A 486 -15.28 -32.27 5.24
C LYS A 486 -16.17 -32.09 6.47
N PRO A 487 -17.39 -31.55 6.31
CA PRO A 487 -18.28 -31.29 7.44
C PRO A 487 -18.78 -32.63 8.03
N PRO A 488 -19.02 -32.69 9.34
CA PRO A 488 -19.64 -33.86 9.96
C PRO A 488 -21.14 -33.93 9.61
N ALA A 489 -21.75 -35.08 9.92
CA ALA A 489 -23.21 -35.21 9.86
C ALA A 489 -23.86 -34.36 10.96
N ARG A 490 -25.14 -34.02 10.78
CA ARG A 490 -25.90 -33.22 11.73
C ARG A 490 -26.29 -34.02 12.98
N GLY A 491 -26.28 -33.37 14.13
CA GLY A 491 -26.63 -33.95 15.43
C GLY A 491 -25.43 -34.58 16.11
N GLY A 492 -24.93 -33.95 17.17
CA GLY A 492 -23.71 -34.39 17.86
C GLY A 492 -22.44 -34.06 17.06
N ALA A 493 -22.34 -32.85 16.51
CA ALA A 493 -21.31 -32.46 15.54
C ALA A 493 -20.26 -31.51 16.13
N LEU A 494 -18.99 -31.74 15.79
CA LEU A 494 -17.86 -30.84 16.05
C LEU A 494 -17.28 -30.36 14.71
N LEU A 495 -17.53 -29.10 14.35
CA LEU A 495 -17.00 -28.49 13.13
C LEU A 495 -15.85 -27.53 13.45
N PHE A 496 -14.63 -27.89 13.07
CA PHE A 496 -13.49 -26.99 13.13
C PHE A 496 -13.41 -26.14 11.85
N CYS A 497 -13.36 -24.82 11.96
CA CYS A 497 -13.26 -23.97 10.78
C CYS A 497 -12.35 -22.77 10.98
N THR A 498 -11.96 -22.12 9.89
CA THR A 498 -11.33 -20.80 9.99
C THR A 498 -12.37 -19.73 10.35
N VAL A 499 -11.96 -18.66 11.01
CA VAL A 499 -12.83 -17.53 11.38
C VAL A 499 -13.64 -17.00 10.18
N GLY A 500 -12.99 -16.80 9.03
CA GLY A 500 -13.67 -16.34 7.81
C GLY A 500 -14.77 -17.27 7.27
N ILE A 501 -14.73 -18.58 7.59
CA ILE A 501 -15.80 -19.52 7.21
C ILE A 501 -17.02 -19.30 8.10
N LEU A 502 -16.83 -19.03 9.40
CA LEU A 502 -17.95 -18.70 10.29
C LEU A 502 -18.58 -17.34 9.93
N LEU A 503 -17.77 -16.34 9.55
CA LEU A 503 -18.30 -15.07 9.04
C LEU A 503 -19.21 -15.28 7.83
N ARG A 504 -18.80 -16.12 6.86
CA ARG A 504 -19.68 -16.46 5.72
C ARG A 504 -20.96 -17.18 6.15
N LYS A 505 -20.88 -18.13 7.09
CA LYS A 505 -22.07 -18.84 7.61
C LYS A 505 -23.06 -17.90 8.30
N LEU A 506 -22.58 -16.86 8.97
CA LEU A 506 -23.40 -15.80 9.58
C LEU A 506 -24.16 -14.96 8.53
N GLN A 507 -23.75 -14.96 7.26
CA GLN A 507 -24.50 -14.29 6.20
C GLN A 507 -25.75 -15.12 5.83
N SER A 508 -25.59 -16.44 5.67
CA SER A 508 -26.68 -17.37 5.33
C SER A 508 -27.57 -17.76 6.51
N ASN A 509 -27.06 -17.65 7.73
CA ASN A 509 -27.77 -17.98 8.97
C ASN A 509 -27.37 -17.00 10.08
N PRO A 510 -27.96 -15.80 10.11
CA PRO A 510 -27.57 -14.74 11.05
C PRO A 510 -27.83 -15.08 12.52
N SER A 511 -28.77 -15.99 12.82
CA SER A 511 -29.09 -16.45 14.18
C SER A 511 -28.24 -17.64 14.65
N LEU A 512 -27.44 -18.24 13.75
CA LEU A 512 -26.77 -19.53 13.94
C LEU A 512 -27.70 -20.63 14.44
N GLU A 513 -28.92 -20.70 13.89
CA GLU A 513 -29.87 -21.76 14.22
C GLU A 513 -29.28 -23.15 13.93
N GLY A 514 -29.54 -24.08 14.86
CA GLY A 514 -28.96 -25.42 14.85
C GLY A 514 -27.61 -25.56 15.54
N VAL A 515 -26.96 -24.45 15.90
CA VAL A 515 -25.70 -24.45 16.65
C VAL A 515 -25.97 -24.23 18.14
N SER A 516 -25.37 -25.07 18.97
CA SER A 516 -25.50 -24.99 20.43
C SER A 516 -24.36 -24.19 21.07
N HIS A 517 -23.14 -24.33 20.55
CA HIS A 517 -21.95 -23.70 21.08
C HIS A 517 -21.09 -23.14 19.95
N VAL A 518 -20.55 -21.95 20.16
CA VAL A 518 -19.45 -21.40 19.36
C VAL A 518 -18.23 -21.26 20.25
N ILE A 519 -17.13 -21.82 19.81
CA ILE A 519 -15.84 -21.72 20.48
C ILE A 519 -14.92 -20.88 19.61
N VAL A 520 -14.49 -19.73 20.11
CA VAL A 520 -13.49 -18.89 19.46
C VAL A 520 -12.14 -19.16 20.11
N ASP A 521 -11.30 -19.91 19.43
CA ASP A 521 -9.96 -20.25 19.93
C ASP A 521 -8.91 -19.21 19.54
N GLU A 522 -7.82 -19.17 20.31
CA GLU A 522 -6.68 -18.26 20.12
C GLU A 522 -7.07 -16.77 20.02
N VAL A 523 -8.08 -16.31 20.78
CA VAL A 523 -8.59 -14.91 20.71
C VAL A 523 -7.53 -13.86 20.99
N HIS A 524 -6.41 -14.25 21.60
CA HIS A 524 -5.28 -13.38 21.89
C HIS A 524 -4.40 -13.05 20.68
N GLU A 525 -4.56 -13.71 19.53
CA GLU A 525 -3.84 -13.32 18.30
C GLU A 525 -4.32 -11.95 17.78
N ARG A 526 -5.53 -11.52 18.15
CA ARG A 526 -6.12 -10.22 17.78
C ARG A 526 -6.09 -9.94 16.26
N ASP A 527 -6.35 -11.00 15.49
CA ASP A 527 -6.58 -10.95 14.03
C ASP A 527 -7.85 -10.13 13.71
N VAL A 528 -7.81 -9.38 12.61
CA VAL A 528 -8.90 -8.48 12.21
C VAL A 528 -10.25 -9.19 12.09
N ASN A 529 -10.29 -10.42 11.57
CA ASN A 529 -11.53 -11.17 11.41
C ASN A 529 -12.04 -11.70 12.74
N THR A 530 -11.15 -12.00 13.69
CA THR A 530 -11.52 -12.47 15.03
C THR A 530 -12.18 -11.34 15.80
N ASP A 531 -11.57 -10.16 15.83
CA ASP A 531 -12.16 -8.99 16.48
C ASP A 531 -13.51 -8.61 15.84
N PHE A 532 -13.65 -8.71 14.52
CA PHE A 532 -14.91 -8.51 13.82
C PHE A 532 -15.98 -9.56 14.18
N LEU A 533 -15.60 -10.84 14.24
CA LEU A 533 -16.48 -11.92 14.67
C LEU A 533 -17.01 -11.67 16.09
N LEU A 534 -16.16 -11.18 17.01
CA LEU A 534 -16.59 -10.88 18.38
C LEU A 534 -17.67 -9.78 18.43
N ILE A 535 -17.64 -8.79 17.54
CA ILE A 535 -18.70 -7.78 17.41
C ILE A 535 -20.03 -8.45 17.04
N LEU A 536 -20.00 -9.32 16.03
CA LEU A 536 -21.19 -10.05 15.57
C LEU A 536 -21.74 -10.99 16.64
N LEU A 537 -20.87 -11.80 17.27
CA LEU A 537 -21.26 -12.73 18.32
C LEU A 537 -21.84 -12.02 19.55
N LYS A 538 -21.30 -10.86 19.93
CA LYS A 538 -21.87 -10.04 21.00
C LYS A 538 -23.28 -9.52 20.66
N GLY A 539 -23.52 -9.16 19.40
CA GLY A 539 -24.86 -8.81 18.91
C GLY A 539 -25.79 -10.03 18.89
N LEU A 540 -25.27 -11.18 18.46
CA LEU A 540 -25.99 -12.45 18.33
C LEU A 540 -26.53 -12.96 19.66
N GLN A 541 -25.84 -12.73 20.77
CA GLN A 541 -26.33 -13.08 22.12
C GLN A 541 -27.71 -12.48 22.44
N ARG A 542 -28.11 -11.38 21.78
CA ARG A 542 -29.46 -10.81 21.91
C ARG A 542 -30.50 -11.50 21.04
N LEU A 543 -30.08 -12.00 19.88
CA LEU A 543 -30.94 -12.66 18.89
C LEU A 543 -31.14 -14.15 19.23
N ASN A 544 -30.11 -14.80 19.76
CA ASN A 544 -30.12 -16.21 20.15
C ASN A 544 -29.52 -16.35 21.57
N PRO A 545 -30.33 -16.15 22.63
CA PRO A 545 -29.89 -16.27 24.03
C PRO A 545 -29.51 -17.69 24.47
N ALA A 546 -29.92 -18.71 23.70
CA ALA A 546 -29.59 -20.11 23.98
C ALA A 546 -28.17 -20.48 23.54
N LEU A 547 -27.57 -19.71 22.63
CA LEU A 547 -26.23 -19.97 22.11
C LEU A 547 -25.18 -19.72 23.18
N ARG A 548 -24.35 -20.73 23.47
CA ARG A 548 -23.22 -20.61 24.41
C ARG A 548 -21.94 -20.23 23.67
N LEU A 549 -21.26 -19.20 24.15
CA LEU A 549 -19.99 -18.71 23.59
C LEU A 549 -18.82 -19.03 24.52
N VAL A 550 -17.79 -19.67 23.98
CA VAL A 550 -16.56 -19.99 24.71
C VAL A 550 -15.39 -19.29 24.03
N LEU A 551 -14.68 -18.43 24.77
CA LEU A 551 -13.48 -17.76 24.28
C LEU A 551 -12.26 -18.45 24.90
N MET A 552 -11.35 -18.96 24.08
CA MET A 552 -10.15 -19.64 24.56
C MET A 552 -8.91 -18.81 24.27
N SER A 553 -8.08 -18.60 25.30
CA SER A 553 -6.88 -17.77 25.22
C SER A 553 -5.72 -18.41 25.98
N ALA A 554 -4.50 -18.22 25.46
CA ALA A 554 -3.27 -18.65 26.11
C ALA A 554 -2.56 -17.54 26.89
N THR A 555 -2.92 -16.27 26.70
CA THR A 555 -2.19 -15.12 27.25
C THR A 555 -3.08 -14.24 28.14
N GLY A 556 -2.44 -13.31 28.87
CA GLY A 556 -2.98 -12.68 30.08
C GLY A 556 -4.08 -11.61 29.95
N ASP A 557 -4.50 -11.19 28.75
CA ASP A 557 -5.53 -10.12 28.60
C ASP A 557 -6.98 -10.63 28.70
N ASN A 558 -7.20 -11.69 29.50
CA ASN A 558 -8.50 -12.36 29.63
C ASN A 558 -9.56 -11.46 30.28
N GLU A 559 -9.14 -10.57 31.19
CA GLU A 559 -10.00 -9.59 31.84
C GLU A 559 -10.59 -8.58 30.86
N ARG A 560 -9.89 -8.29 29.77
CA ARG A 560 -10.41 -7.39 28.74
C ARG A 560 -11.54 -8.04 27.96
N PHE A 561 -11.41 -9.32 27.59
CA PHE A 561 -12.50 -10.08 26.98
C PHE A 561 -13.68 -10.24 27.93
N SER A 562 -13.43 -10.52 29.21
CA SER A 562 -14.47 -10.57 30.23
C SER A 562 -15.25 -9.26 30.30
N ARG A 563 -14.57 -8.13 30.47
CA ARG A 563 -15.19 -6.79 30.49
C ARG A 563 -15.96 -6.49 29.20
N TYR A 564 -15.40 -6.86 28.04
CA TYR A 564 -16.06 -6.65 26.76
C TYR A 564 -17.41 -7.38 26.65
N PHE A 565 -17.51 -8.60 27.20
CA PHE A 565 -18.75 -9.38 27.26
C PHE A 565 -19.57 -9.19 28.55
N GLY A 566 -19.37 -8.06 29.25
CA GLY A 566 -20.20 -7.70 30.41
C GLY A 566 -19.79 -8.35 31.74
N GLY A 567 -18.50 -8.66 31.90
CA GLY A 567 -17.95 -9.27 33.13
C GLY A 567 -18.15 -10.78 33.21
N CYS A 568 -18.08 -11.48 32.08
CA CYS A 568 -18.27 -12.93 32.03
C CYS A 568 -17.17 -13.71 32.79
N PRO A 569 -17.43 -14.92 33.30
CA PRO A 569 -16.47 -15.66 34.13
C PRO A 569 -15.20 -16.03 33.34
N VAL A 570 -14.05 -15.87 34.02
CA VAL A 570 -12.73 -16.27 33.52
C VAL A 570 -12.25 -17.49 34.29
N ILE A 571 -12.17 -18.63 33.61
CA ILE A 571 -11.67 -19.88 34.18
C ILE A 571 -10.20 -20.01 33.82
N LYS A 572 -9.34 -20.08 34.84
CA LYS A 572 -7.90 -20.28 34.66
C LYS A 572 -7.56 -21.75 34.82
N VAL A 573 -7.06 -22.35 33.75
CA VAL A 573 -6.51 -23.70 33.71
C VAL A 573 -4.99 -23.56 33.87
N PRO A 574 -4.41 -24.05 34.98
CA PRO A 574 -2.97 -24.03 35.16
C PRO A 574 -2.30 -24.90 34.09
N GLY A 575 -1.29 -24.38 33.42
CA GLY A 575 -0.47 -25.15 32.50
C GLY A 575 0.66 -25.88 33.23
N PHE A 576 0.96 -27.11 32.82
CA PHE A 576 2.27 -27.72 33.05
C PHE A 576 3.08 -27.54 31.78
N MET A 577 3.90 -26.49 31.71
CA MET A 577 5.04 -26.48 30.79
C MET A 577 6.22 -27.08 31.55
N TYR A 578 6.99 -27.94 30.88
CA TYR A 578 8.29 -28.33 31.40
C TYR A 578 9.15 -27.08 31.59
N PRO A 579 10.01 -27.04 32.61
CA PRO A 579 10.81 -25.86 32.90
C PRO A 579 11.70 -25.50 31.69
N VAL A 580 11.67 -24.22 31.30
CA VAL A 580 12.52 -23.67 30.24
C VAL A 580 13.52 -22.71 30.86
N LYS A 581 14.82 -22.99 30.70
CA LYS A 581 15.88 -22.11 31.17
C LYS A 581 16.14 -20.99 30.17
N GLU A 582 16.04 -19.76 30.62
CA GLU A 582 16.18 -18.56 29.78
C GLU A 582 17.59 -17.98 29.87
N HIS A 583 18.14 -17.61 28.71
CA HIS A 583 19.41 -16.91 28.56
C HIS A 583 19.18 -15.65 27.73
N TYR A 584 19.59 -14.50 28.26
CA TYR A 584 19.49 -13.21 27.57
C TYR A 584 20.81 -12.84 26.90
N LEU A 585 20.83 -11.77 26.10
CA LEU A 585 21.99 -11.39 25.30
C LEU A 585 23.29 -11.34 26.12
N GLU A 586 23.27 -10.72 27.30
CA GLU A 586 24.42 -10.66 28.21
C GLU A 586 24.94 -12.04 28.63
N ASP A 587 24.05 -13.00 28.89
CA ASP A 587 24.41 -14.37 29.28
C ASP A 587 24.98 -15.13 28.06
N ILE A 588 24.41 -14.90 26.89
CA ILE A 588 24.80 -15.54 25.62
C ILE A 588 26.21 -15.07 25.21
N LEU A 589 26.46 -13.76 25.26
CA LEU A 589 27.76 -13.19 24.91
C LEU A 589 28.87 -13.70 25.84
N ALA A 590 28.57 -13.81 27.14
CA ALA A 590 29.49 -14.40 28.12
C ALA A 590 29.78 -15.87 27.79
N LYS A 591 28.77 -16.68 27.45
CA LYS A 591 28.94 -18.09 27.06
C LYS A 591 29.74 -18.29 25.77
N LEU A 592 29.62 -17.36 24.82
CA LEU A 592 30.38 -17.37 23.56
C LEU A 592 31.82 -16.89 23.73
N GLY A 593 32.25 -16.48 24.94
CA GLY A 593 33.58 -15.91 25.17
C GLY A 593 33.77 -14.53 24.53
N LYS A 594 32.68 -13.89 24.10
CA LYS A 594 32.65 -12.58 23.46
C LYS A 594 32.31 -11.51 24.50
N HIS A 595 33.18 -11.33 25.49
CA HIS A 595 33.01 -10.30 26.53
C HIS A 595 33.08 -8.86 26.00
N GLN A 596 33.61 -8.69 24.78
CA GLN A 596 33.62 -7.44 24.04
C GLN A 596 33.22 -7.74 22.60
N TYR A 597 31.91 -7.80 22.31
CA TYR A 597 31.46 -7.58 20.95
C TYR A 597 31.97 -6.18 20.54
N PRO A 598 32.63 -6.03 19.38
CA PRO A 598 33.29 -4.78 19.07
C PRO A 598 32.24 -3.68 19.00
N HIS A 599 32.41 -2.66 19.84
CA HIS A 599 31.71 -1.37 19.81
C HIS A 599 31.88 -0.59 18.48
N ARG A 600 32.33 -1.24 17.39
CA ARG A 600 32.68 -0.63 16.10
C ARG A 600 31.51 -0.03 15.32
N HIS A 601 30.26 -0.28 15.72
CA HIS A 601 29.07 0.31 15.06
C HIS A 601 28.27 1.27 15.94
N ARG A 602 28.68 1.54 17.20
CA ARG A 602 27.85 2.30 18.16
C ARG A 602 28.18 3.79 18.30
N HIS A 603 28.76 4.41 17.27
CA HIS A 603 28.88 5.87 17.19
C HIS A 603 27.88 6.42 16.17
N HIS A 604 26.57 6.24 16.43
CA HIS A 604 25.42 7.09 16.04
C HIS A 604 24.07 6.36 15.97
N GLU A 605 24.04 5.04 16.09
CA GLU A 605 22.79 4.27 15.97
C GLU A 605 22.00 4.31 17.29
N SER A 606 20.79 4.88 17.23
CA SER A 606 19.86 4.99 18.35
C SER A 606 19.58 3.62 18.97
N GLU A 607 19.40 3.54 20.30
CA GLU A 607 19.09 2.27 20.98
C GLU A 607 17.90 1.51 20.37
N ASP A 608 17.01 2.16 19.63
CA ASP A 608 15.79 1.59 19.03
C ASP A 608 15.95 0.97 17.62
N GLU A 609 17.16 0.90 17.08
CA GLU A 609 17.36 0.27 15.78
C GLU A 609 17.06 -1.24 15.81
N CYS A 610 16.16 -1.68 14.92
CA CYS A 610 15.71 -3.07 14.81
C CYS A 610 16.59 -3.86 13.83
N ALA A 611 17.89 -3.97 14.13
CA ALA A 611 18.87 -4.71 13.32
C ALA A 611 19.23 -6.05 13.97
N LEU A 612 19.33 -7.11 13.15
CA LEU A 612 19.71 -8.45 13.59
C LEU A 612 21.13 -8.79 13.12
N ASP A 613 21.98 -9.19 14.05
CA ASP A 613 23.29 -9.77 13.73
C ASP A 613 23.13 -11.27 13.37
N LEU A 614 23.30 -11.57 12.08
CA LEU A 614 23.18 -12.94 11.56
C LEU A 614 24.37 -13.83 11.96
N ASP A 615 25.54 -13.24 12.21
CA ASP A 615 26.73 -13.98 12.65
C ASP A 615 26.53 -14.42 14.11
N LEU A 616 25.97 -13.56 14.95
CA LEU A 616 25.61 -13.91 16.33
C LEU A 616 24.62 -15.09 16.40
N VAL A 617 23.58 -15.08 15.55
CA VAL A 617 22.62 -16.19 15.48
C VAL A 617 23.34 -17.49 15.10
N THR A 618 24.21 -17.43 14.09
CA THR A 618 24.96 -18.59 13.59
C THR A 618 25.90 -19.15 14.67
N ASP A 619 26.68 -18.29 15.31
CA ASP A 619 27.61 -18.68 16.38
C ASP A 619 26.90 -19.30 17.58
N LEU A 620 25.73 -18.78 17.94
CA LEU A 620 24.91 -19.35 19.00
C LEU A 620 24.38 -20.74 18.62
N VAL A 621 23.90 -20.93 17.39
CA VAL A 621 23.44 -22.24 16.92
C VAL A 621 24.59 -23.26 16.96
N LEU A 622 25.78 -22.89 16.51
CA LEU A 622 26.98 -23.75 16.58
C LEU A 622 27.41 -24.04 18.02
N HIS A 623 27.29 -23.07 18.93
CA HIS A 623 27.56 -23.28 20.35
C HIS A 623 26.57 -24.24 21.01
N ILE A 624 25.27 -24.09 20.72
CA ILE A 624 24.23 -25.02 21.16
C ILE A 624 24.49 -26.40 20.59
N ASP A 625 24.97 -26.48 19.34
CA ASP A 625 25.31 -27.76 18.74
C ASP A 625 26.44 -28.47 19.49
N ALA A 626 27.55 -27.75 19.74
CA ALA A 626 28.74 -28.30 20.36
C ALA A 626 28.62 -28.58 21.86
N ARG A 627 27.81 -27.81 22.60
CA ARG A 627 27.77 -27.85 24.09
C ARG A 627 26.38 -27.99 24.71
N GLY A 628 25.31 -27.90 23.91
CA GLY A 628 23.94 -27.98 24.39
C GLY A 628 23.41 -29.42 24.49
N GLU A 629 22.33 -29.60 25.25
CA GLU A 629 21.59 -30.86 25.34
C GLU A 629 21.11 -31.37 23.97
N PRO A 630 20.94 -32.69 23.78
CA PRO A 630 20.40 -33.24 22.53
C PRO A 630 18.97 -32.75 22.28
N GLY A 631 18.65 -32.46 21.02
CA GLY A 631 17.32 -32.01 20.60
C GLY A 631 17.36 -30.96 19.49
N GLY A 632 16.21 -30.75 18.87
CA GLY A 632 16.03 -29.81 17.77
C GLY A 632 16.17 -28.35 18.23
N ILE A 633 16.66 -27.51 17.32
CA ILE A 633 16.82 -26.06 17.50
C ILE A 633 15.76 -25.34 16.66
N LEU A 634 15.03 -24.40 17.24
CA LEU A 634 14.07 -23.54 16.55
C LEU A 634 14.50 -22.08 16.64
N CYS A 635 14.83 -21.46 15.51
CA CYS A 635 15.25 -20.06 15.43
C CYS A 635 14.10 -19.18 14.91
N PHE A 636 13.70 -18.17 15.69
CA PHE A 636 12.76 -17.14 15.27
C PHE A 636 13.48 -15.96 14.64
N LEU A 637 13.28 -15.77 13.34
CA LEU A 637 13.90 -14.73 12.51
C LEU A 637 12.81 -13.82 11.91
N PRO A 638 13.12 -12.53 11.66
CA PRO A 638 12.09 -11.57 11.28
C PRO A 638 11.53 -11.78 9.87
N GLY A 639 12.32 -12.34 8.94
CA GLY A 639 11.88 -12.56 7.58
C GLY A 639 12.80 -13.48 6.77
N TRP A 640 12.50 -13.55 5.47
CA TRP A 640 13.17 -14.47 4.56
C TRP A 640 14.65 -14.18 4.33
N GLN A 641 15.03 -12.91 4.24
CA GLN A 641 16.42 -12.51 3.99
C GLN A 641 17.31 -12.96 5.15
N GLU A 642 16.81 -12.85 6.37
CA GLU A 642 17.51 -13.27 7.59
C GLU A 642 17.55 -14.79 7.70
N ILE A 643 16.44 -15.49 7.38
CA ILE A 643 16.41 -16.97 7.30
C ILE A 643 17.48 -17.48 6.34
N LYS A 644 17.56 -16.93 5.13
CA LYS A 644 18.55 -17.34 4.13
C LYS A 644 19.97 -16.96 4.54
N GLY A 645 20.16 -15.77 5.10
CA GLY A 645 21.47 -15.34 5.57
C GLY A 645 22.04 -16.23 6.66
N VAL A 646 21.21 -16.71 7.60
CA VAL A 646 21.62 -17.68 8.62
C VAL A 646 21.82 -19.07 8.02
N GLN A 647 20.92 -19.52 7.13
CA GLN A 647 21.04 -20.81 6.45
C GLN A 647 22.36 -20.93 5.70
N GLN A 648 22.71 -19.93 4.90
CA GLN A 648 23.94 -19.91 4.12
C GLN A 648 25.19 -19.97 5.02
N ARG A 649 25.25 -19.13 6.07
CA ARG A 649 26.37 -19.13 7.02
C ARG A 649 26.51 -20.47 7.76
N LEU A 650 25.38 -21.09 8.14
CA LEU A 650 25.40 -22.42 8.76
C LEU A 650 25.92 -23.47 7.76
N GLN A 651 25.49 -23.46 6.51
CA GLN A 651 25.98 -24.40 5.50
C GLN A 651 27.48 -24.20 5.21
N GLU A 652 27.95 -22.95 5.13
CA GLU A 652 29.36 -22.62 4.96
C GLU A 652 30.21 -23.06 6.17
N ALA A 653 29.71 -22.85 7.39
CA ALA A 653 30.41 -23.25 8.62
C ALA A 653 30.40 -24.77 8.87
N LEU A 654 29.33 -25.46 8.48
CA LEU A 654 29.13 -26.90 8.72
C LEU A 654 29.72 -27.78 7.60
N GLY A 655 29.93 -27.23 6.40
CA GLY A 655 30.70 -27.80 5.29
C GLY A 655 30.58 -29.32 5.13
N MET A 656 31.68 -30.05 5.40
CA MET A 656 31.86 -31.50 5.21
C MET A 656 30.97 -32.40 6.09
N HIS A 657 30.15 -31.83 6.99
CA HIS A 657 29.26 -32.56 7.89
C HIS A 657 27.77 -32.33 7.61
N GLU A 658 27.40 -31.91 6.40
CA GLU A 658 26.00 -31.63 6.02
C GLU A 658 25.05 -32.80 6.32
N SER A 659 25.52 -34.05 6.20
CA SER A 659 24.73 -35.26 6.51
C SER A 659 24.34 -35.41 8.00
N LYS A 660 24.97 -34.66 8.93
CA LYS A 660 24.63 -34.65 10.36
C LYS A 660 23.57 -33.61 10.74
N TYR A 661 23.17 -32.73 9.82
CA TYR A 661 22.26 -31.62 10.11
C TYR A 661 21.09 -31.59 9.15
N LEU A 662 19.90 -31.33 9.69
CA LEU A 662 18.69 -31.11 8.92
C LEU A 662 18.25 -29.66 9.09
N ILE A 663 18.68 -28.78 8.18
CA ILE A 663 18.39 -27.33 8.21
C ILE A 663 17.11 -27.05 7.40
N LEU A 664 16.03 -26.70 8.10
CA LEU A 664 14.70 -26.52 7.52
C LEU A 664 14.25 -25.04 7.61
N PRO A 665 14.26 -24.27 6.51
CA PRO A 665 13.64 -22.95 6.49
C PRO A 665 12.11 -23.07 6.50
N VAL A 666 11.44 -22.19 7.24
CA VAL A 666 9.98 -22.15 7.37
C VAL A 666 9.48 -20.72 7.25
N HIS A 667 8.58 -20.48 6.30
CA HIS A 667 8.00 -19.18 6.02
C HIS A 667 6.59 -19.38 5.45
N SER A 668 5.68 -18.41 5.62
CA SER A 668 4.30 -18.49 5.10
C SER A 668 4.22 -18.75 3.58
N ASN A 669 5.18 -18.20 2.84
CA ASN A 669 5.30 -18.41 1.39
C ASN A 669 5.92 -19.77 1.02
N ILE A 670 6.56 -20.48 1.96
CA ILE A 670 7.03 -21.85 1.70
C ILE A 670 5.82 -22.77 1.62
N PRO A 671 5.78 -23.69 0.65
CA PRO A 671 4.70 -24.64 0.52
C PRO A 671 4.45 -25.56 1.71
N MET A 672 3.19 -25.92 1.90
CA MET A 672 2.75 -26.77 3.01
C MET A 672 3.41 -28.16 3.06
N MET A 673 3.76 -28.75 1.92
CA MET A 673 4.41 -30.07 1.92
C MET A 673 5.84 -29.98 2.48
N ASP A 674 6.57 -28.93 2.16
CA ASP A 674 7.92 -28.70 2.68
C ASP A 674 7.86 -28.30 4.16
N GLN A 675 6.80 -27.59 4.57
CA GLN A 675 6.52 -27.34 5.98
C GLN A 675 6.22 -28.62 6.76
N LYS A 676 5.69 -29.69 6.14
CA LYS A 676 5.39 -30.94 6.87
C LYS A 676 6.64 -31.64 7.39
N ALA A 677 7.78 -31.46 6.72
CA ALA A 677 9.06 -32.04 7.14
C ALA A 677 9.45 -31.63 8.57
N ILE A 678 9.02 -30.45 9.03
CA ILE A 678 9.34 -29.97 10.38
C ILE A 678 8.73 -30.85 11.48
N PHE A 679 7.62 -31.53 11.21
CA PHE A 679 6.94 -32.42 12.18
C PHE A 679 7.53 -33.83 12.22
N GLN A 680 8.35 -34.19 11.24
CA GLN A 680 9.00 -35.49 11.20
C GLN A 680 10.17 -35.53 12.18
N GLN A 681 10.40 -36.69 12.77
CA GLN A 681 11.60 -36.91 13.59
C GLN A 681 12.83 -36.97 12.69
N PRO A 682 13.94 -36.33 13.09
CA PRO A 682 15.19 -36.43 12.34
C PRO A 682 15.73 -37.88 12.42
N PRO A 683 16.52 -38.32 11.41
CA PRO A 683 17.25 -39.58 11.50
C PRO A 683 18.16 -39.64 12.74
N VAL A 684 18.46 -40.85 13.20
CA VAL A 684 19.32 -41.06 14.37
C VAL A 684 20.71 -40.44 14.12
N GLY A 685 21.18 -39.63 15.06
CA GLY A 685 22.46 -38.92 14.96
C GLY A 685 22.44 -37.64 14.12
N VAL A 686 21.26 -37.22 13.63
CA VAL A 686 21.07 -35.97 12.88
C VAL A 686 20.41 -34.91 13.76
N ARG A 687 20.97 -33.71 13.80
CA ARG A 687 20.37 -32.57 14.51
C ARG A 687 19.48 -31.75 13.60
N LYS A 688 18.23 -31.54 14.02
CA LYS A 688 17.28 -30.69 13.30
C LYS A 688 17.42 -29.21 13.70
N ILE A 689 17.54 -28.33 12.72
CA ILE A 689 17.62 -26.88 12.88
C ILE A 689 16.52 -26.23 12.05
N VAL A 690 15.53 -25.65 12.70
CA VAL A 690 14.37 -25.03 12.06
C VAL A 690 14.54 -23.52 12.08
N LEU A 691 14.58 -22.87 10.91
CA LEU A 691 14.71 -21.43 10.77
C LEU A 691 13.35 -20.84 10.36
N ALA A 692 12.64 -20.20 11.28
CA ALA A 692 11.23 -19.84 11.10
C ALA A 692 10.92 -18.37 11.38
N THR A 693 9.86 -17.85 10.76
CA THR A 693 9.21 -16.61 11.20
C THR A 693 8.21 -16.87 12.35
N ASN A 694 7.35 -15.90 12.65
CA ASN A 694 6.20 -16.06 13.56
C ASN A 694 5.19 -17.14 13.13
N ILE A 695 5.37 -17.80 11.98
CA ILE A 695 4.58 -18.97 11.60
C ILE A 695 4.70 -20.12 12.61
N ALA A 696 5.86 -20.32 13.22
CA ALA A 696 6.07 -21.35 14.25
C ALA A 696 5.67 -20.89 15.66
N GLU A 697 5.22 -19.64 15.81
CA GLU A 697 5.01 -19.00 17.12
C GLU A 697 3.73 -19.45 17.81
N THR A 698 2.66 -19.71 17.04
CA THR A 698 1.33 -20.14 17.53
C THR A 698 0.87 -21.41 16.83
N SER A 699 0.03 -22.19 17.52
CA SER A 699 -0.77 -23.31 16.98
C SER A 699 -0.05 -24.47 16.26
N ILE A 700 1.28 -24.47 16.14
CA ILE A 700 2.11 -25.53 15.54
C ILE A 700 2.96 -26.22 16.63
N THR A 701 2.78 -27.52 16.83
CA THR A 701 3.59 -28.30 17.79
C THR A 701 4.67 -29.08 17.06
N ILE A 702 5.94 -28.76 17.32
CA ILE A 702 7.09 -29.55 16.87
C ILE A 702 7.62 -30.28 18.11
N ASN A 703 7.47 -31.60 18.14
CA ASN A 703 7.59 -32.37 19.38
C ASN A 703 9.02 -32.50 19.92
N ASP A 704 10.03 -32.33 19.07
CA ASP A 704 11.44 -32.60 19.34
C ASP A 704 12.30 -31.33 19.50
N ILE A 705 11.67 -30.16 19.60
CA ILE A 705 12.38 -28.90 19.90
C ILE A 705 12.74 -28.85 21.38
N VAL A 706 14.02 -28.63 21.65
CA VAL A 706 14.58 -28.43 23.01
C VAL A 706 15.18 -27.05 23.16
N HIS A 707 15.69 -26.47 22.08
CA HIS A 707 16.35 -25.16 22.08
C HIS A 707 15.57 -24.18 21.22
N VAL A 708 15.24 -23.03 21.78
CA VAL A 708 14.64 -21.90 21.05
C VAL A 708 15.63 -20.75 21.00
N VAL A 709 15.93 -20.25 19.81
CA VAL A 709 16.71 -19.04 19.59
C VAL A 709 15.75 -17.94 19.13
N ASP A 710 15.62 -16.87 19.90
CA ASP A 710 14.68 -15.79 19.65
C ASP A 710 15.42 -14.50 19.31
N SER A 711 15.29 -14.02 18.07
CA SER A 711 15.84 -12.72 17.65
C SER A 711 15.17 -11.54 18.36
N GLY A 712 13.97 -11.71 18.93
CA GLY A 712 13.17 -10.61 19.48
C GLY A 712 12.53 -9.69 18.44
N LEU A 713 12.65 -10.04 17.15
CA LEU A 713 12.15 -9.23 16.04
C LEU A 713 11.10 -10.01 15.24
N HIS A 714 10.19 -9.28 14.58
CA HIS A 714 9.38 -9.79 13.48
C HIS A 714 9.12 -8.70 12.44
N LYS A 715 8.58 -9.08 11.28
CA LYS A 715 8.02 -8.12 10.33
C LYS A 715 6.53 -7.90 10.63
N GLU A 716 6.14 -6.64 10.81
CA GLU A 716 4.77 -6.22 11.06
C GLU A 716 4.26 -5.37 9.89
N GLU A 717 3.06 -5.70 9.40
CA GLU A 717 2.37 -4.87 8.41
C GLU A 717 1.69 -3.68 9.11
N ARG A 718 1.90 -2.48 8.56
CA ARG A 718 1.30 -1.24 9.02
C ARG A 718 0.76 -0.45 7.83
N TYR A 719 -0.38 0.18 8.00
CA TYR A 719 -1.00 1.00 6.97
C TYR A 719 -0.66 2.47 7.16
N ASP A 720 -0.09 3.10 6.12
CA ASP A 720 0.16 4.54 6.12
C ASP A 720 -1.02 5.28 5.47
N LEU A 721 -1.79 5.98 6.30
CA LEU A 721 -2.94 6.80 5.89
C LEU A 721 -2.56 7.92 4.92
N LYS A 722 -1.31 8.41 4.91
CA LYS A 722 -0.88 9.48 4.00
C LYS A 722 -0.65 8.96 2.58
N THR A 723 0.10 7.86 2.46
CA THR A 723 0.45 7.28 1.17
C THR A 723 -0.57 6.26 0.67
N LYS A 724 -1.55 5.87 1.50
CA LYS A 724 -2.57 4.86 1.24
C LYS A 724 -2.00 3.49 0.84
N VAL A 725 -0.85 3.13 1.40
CA VAL A 725 -0.16 1.85 1.12
C VAL A 725 0.31 1.21 2.42
N SER A 726 0.38 -0.12 2.42
CA SER A 726 0.99 -0.88 3.51
C SER A 726 2.52 -0.73 3.50
N CYS A 727 3.13 -0.62 4.68
CA CYS A 727 4.55 -0.86 4.91
C CYS A 727 4.75 -2.16 5.68
N LEU A 728 5.87 -2.82 5.42
CA LEU A 728 6.31 -3.99 6.18
C LEU A 728 7.56 -3.58 6.95
N GLU A 729 7.42 -3.35 8.24
CA GLU A 729 8.49 -2.86 9.11
C GLU A 729 9.00 -3.97 10.02
N THR A 730 10.32 -4.05 10.20
CA THR A 730 10.89 -4.92 11.24
C THR A 730 10.75 -4.21 12.58
N VAL A 731 10.06 -4.85 13.52
CA VAL A 731 9.76 -4.30 14.85
C VAL A 731 10.10 -5.29 15.94
N TRP A 732 10.30 -4.77 17.16
CA TRP A 732 10.40 -5.58 18.37
C TRP A 732 9.09 -6.30 18.65
N VAL A 733 9.19 -7.57 19.06
CA VAL A 733 8.03 -8.35 19.46
C VAL A 733 7.50 -7.90 20.84
N SER A 734 6.26 -8.27 21.16
CA SER A 734 5.70 -8.04 22.49
C SER A 734 6.18 -9.10 23.49
N ARG A 735 6.06 -8.80 24.80
CA ARG A 735 6.36 -9.77 25.87
C ARG A 735 5.51 -11.04 25.74
N ALA A 736 4.25 -10.92 25.30
CA ALA A 736 3.39 -12.07 25.03
C ALA A 736 3.98 -12.99 23.93
N ASN A 737 4.54 -12.40 22.87
CA ASN A 737 5.21 -13.17 21.81
C ASN A 737 6.45 -13.90 22.36
N VAL A 738 7.27 -13.23 23.18
CA VAL A 738 8.45 -13.86 23.83
C VAL A 738 8.04 -15.08 24.66
N ILE A 739 6.98 -14.96 25.47
CA ILE A 739 6.45 -16.06 26.28
C ILE A 739 5.99 -17.22 25.40
N GLN A 740 5.31 -16.94 24.29
CA GLN A 740 4.87 -17.97 23.34
C GLN A 740 6.04 -18.68 22.64
N ARG A 741 7.05 -17.92 22.21
CA ARG A 741 8.28 -18.46 21.58
C ARG A 741 9.03 -19.35 22.55
N ARG A 742 9.22 -18.88 23.79
CA ARG A 742 9.83 -19.67 24.89
C ARG A 742 9.07 -20.97 25.13
N GLY A 743 7.73 -20.91 25.14
CA GLY A 743 6.86 -22.07 25.33
C GLY A 743 6.99 -23.17 24.26
N ARG A 744 7.74 -22.94 23.17
CA ARG A 744 8.02 -23.96 22.14
C ARG A 744 9.06 -24.99 22.58
N ALA A 745 9.97 -24.64 23.49
CA ALA A 745 10.96 -25.56 24.05
C ALA A 745 10.40 -26.46 25.17
N GLY A 746 9.42 -25.95 25.94
CA GLY A 746 8.92 -26.59 27.17
C GLY A 746 7.68 -27.49 27.01
N ARG A 747 7.44 -28.03 25.81
CA ARG A 747 6.19 -28.77 25.51
C ARG A 747 6.24 -30.24 25.90
N CYS A 748 7.22 -30.97 25.38
CA CYS A 748 7.34 -32.42 25.59
C CYS A 748 8.37 -32.78 26.67
N GLN A 749 9.30 -31.86 26.95
CA GLN A 749 10.41 -32.03 27.89
C GLN A 749 10.98 -30.66 28.29
N SER A 750 11.87 -30.64 29.28
CA SER A 750 12.59 -29.42 29.70
C SER A 750 13.45 -28.89 28.56
N GLY A 751 13.61 -27.57 28.48
CA GLY A 751 14.29 -26.94 27.35
C GLY A 751 15.00 -25.63 27.68
N PHE A 752 15.52 -24.97 26.65
CA PHE A 752 16.28 -23.74 26.75
C PHE A 752 15.75 -22.69 25.77
N ALA A 753 15.68 -21.44 26.22
CA ALA A 753 15.36 -20.29 25.38
C ALA A 753 16.50 -19.28 25.42
N TYR A 754 16.96 -18.86 24.25
CA TYR A 754 18.07 -17.94 24.06
C TYR A 754 17.55 -16.68 23.37
N HIS A 755 17.44 -15.58 24.11
CA HIS A 755 16.92 -14.30 23.64
C HIS A 755 18.08 -13.39 23.22
N LEU A 756 18.15 -13.02 21.94
CA LEU A 756 19.20 -12.18 21.36
C LEU A 756 19.01 -10.67 21.65
N PHE A 757 18.38 -10.36 22.78
CA PHE A 757 18.16 -9.02 23.27
C PHE A 757 18.40 -8.98 24.79
N PRO A 758 18.82 -7.84 25.34
CA PRO A 758 19.09 -7.73 26.76
C PRO A 758 17.81 -7.70 27.60
N ARG A 759 17.90 -8.03 28.89
CA ARG A 759 16.76 -7.94 29.83
C ARG A 759 16.12 -6.54 29.84
N SER A 760 16.94 -5.49 29.76
CA SER A 760 16.47 -4.10 29.67
C SER A 760 15.59 -3.83 28.44
N ARG A 761 15.80 -4.54 27.32
CA ARG A 761 14.92 -4.47 26.14
C ARG A 761 13.59 -5.16 26.40
N LEU A 762 13.58 -6.32 27.07
CA LEU A 762 12.33 -7.01 27.45
C LEU A 762 11.44 -6.10 28.32
N GLU A 763 12.06 -5.35 29.24
CA GLU A 763 11.35 -4.38 30.08
C GLU A 763 10.73 -3.23 29.28
N LYS A 764 11.35 -2.80 28.18
CA LYS A 764 10.80 -1.77 27.29
C LYS A 764 9.76 -2.31 26.28
N MET A 765 9.73 -3.61 26.02
CA MET A 765 8.76 -4.23 25.09
C MET A 765 7.32 -4.09 25.58
N ALA A 766 6.40 -3.85 24.64
CA ALA A 766 4.97 -3.80 24.91
C ALA A 766 4.48 -5.15 25.48
N PRO A 767 3.47 -5.15 26.39
CA PRO A 767 2.97 -6.39 26.97
C PRO A 767 2.29 -7.30 25.93
N PHE A 768 1.56 -6.70 24.99
CA PHE A 768 0.83 -7.39 23.91
C PHE A 768 1.09 -6.70 22.58
N GLN A 769 0.93 -7.44 21.49
CA GLN A 769 0.99 -6.88 20.15
C GLN A 769 -0.21 -5.95 19.89
N VAL A 770 0.00 -4.92 19.09
CA VAL A 770 -1.09 -4.03 18.65
C VAL A 770 -2.07 -4.84 17.78
N PRO A 771 -3.37 -4.85 18.10
CA PRO A 771 -4.39 -5.55 17.33
C PRO A 771 -4.35 -5.19 15.85
N GLU A 772 -4.56 -6.18 14.97
CA GLU A 772 -4.42 -6.00 13.53
C GLU A 772 -5.40 -4.96 12.97
N ILE A 773 -6.64 -4.92 13.49
CA ILE A 773 -7.67 -3.93 13.16
C ILE A 773 -7.22 -2.47 13.32
N LEU A 774 -6.19 -2.19 14.13
CA LEU A 774 -5.68 -0.84 14.34
C LEU A 774 -4.57 -0.44 13.35
N ARG A 775 -4.04 -1.39 12.56
CA ARG A 775 -2.83 -1.19 11.75
C ARG A 775 -2.95 -1.70 10.31
N THR A 776 -4.07 -2.27 9.89
CA THR A 776 -4.31 -2.70 8.50
C THR A 776 -5.33 -1.82 7.77
N PRO A 777 -5.37 -1.87 6.43
CA PRO A 777 -6.46 -1.29 5.65
C PRO A 777 -7.82 -1.87 6.07
N LEU A 778 -8.89 -1.06 6.06
CA LEU A 778 -10.20 -1.42 6.62
C LEU A 778 -11.31 -1.58 5.57
N GLU A 779 -11.02 -1.46 4.27
CA GLU A 779 -12.01 -1.49 3.19
C GLU A 779 -12.80 -2.80 3.17
N ASN A 780 -12.09 -3.93 3.28
CA ASN A 780 -12.71 -5.25 3.39
C ASN A 780 -13.61 -5.34 4.62
N LEU A 781 -13.17 -4.76 5.74
CA LEU A 781 -13.90 -4.81 7.01
C LEU A 781 -15.17 -3.96 6.96
N VAL A 782 -15.09 -2.78 6.36
CA VAL A 782 -16.23 -1.89 6.11
C VAL A 782 -17.24 -2.58 5.19
N LEU A 783 -16.79 -3.19 4.11
CA LEU A 783 -17.66 -3.97 3.22
C LEU A 783 -18.37 -5.10 3.98
N GLN A 784 -17.64 -5.90 4.77
CA GLN A 784 -18.24 -6.94 5.61
C GLN A 784 -19.23 -6.36 6.63
N ALA A 785 -18.93 -5.21 7.25
CA ALA A 785 -19.84 -4.54 8.18
C ALA A 785 -21.17 -4.18 7.49
N LYS A 786 -21.12 -3.62 6.27
CA LYS A 786 -22.32 -3.28 5.50
C LYS A 786 -23.09 -4.52 5.02
N ILE A 787 -22.42 -5.64 4.74
CA ILE A 787 -23.08 -6.92 4.41
C ILE A 787 -23.85 -7.47 5.61
N HIS A 788 -23.24 -7.49 6.79
CA HIS A 788 -23.87 -8.08 7.99
C HIS A 788 -24.87 -7.14 8.68
N MET A 789 -24.66 -5.82 8.60
CA MET A 789 -25.44 -4.80 9.29
C MET A 789 -25.62 -3.55 8.40
N PRO A 790 -26.41 -3.65 7.30
CA PRO A 790 -26.54 -2.56 6.32
C PRO A 790 -27.08 -1.25 6.90
N GLU A 791 -27.92 -1.37 7.94
CA GLU A 791 -28.58 -0.26 8.63
C GLU A 791 -27.62 0.67 9.40
N LYS A 792 -26.42 0.19 9.75
CA LYS A 792 -25.46 0.93 10.57
C LYS A 792 -24.38 1.57 9.72
N THR A 793 -23.87 2.71 10.17
CA THR A 793 -22.66 3.28 9.59
C THR A 793 -21.44 2.43 9.95
N ALA A 794 -20.42 2.47 9.10
CA ALA A 794 -19.18 1.73 9.32
C ALA A 794 -18.52 2.12 10.66
N VAL A 795 -18.52 3.41 10.97
CA VAL A 795 -17.99 3.96 12.23
C VAL A 795 -18.75 3.43 13.43
N GLU A 796 -20.09 3.46 13.40
CA GLU A 796 -20.91 2.94 14.50
C GLU A 796 -20.71 1.44 14.72
N PHE A 797 -20.56 0.67 13.64
CA PHE A 797 -20.33 -0.76 13.75
C PHE A 797 -18.94 -1.05 14.35
N LEU A 798 -17.88 -0.48 13.78
CA LEU A 798 -16.50 -0.74 14.19
C LEU A 798 -16.14 -0.13 15.55
N SER A 799 -16.86 0.89 16.00
CA SER A 799 -16.73 1.42 17.37
C SER A 799 -17.02 0.38 18.46
N LYS A 800 -17.70 -0.71 18.11
CA LYS A 800 -18.05 -1.82 19.01
C LYS A 800 -16.98 -2.90 19.09
N ALA A 801 -15.86 -2.77 18.35
CA ALA A 801 -14.72 -3.67 18.47
C ALA A 801 -14.14 -3.66 19.89
N VAL A 802 -13.35 -4.68 20.24
CA VAL A 802 -12.62 -4.74 21.52
C VAL A 802 -11.62 -3.57 21.64
N ASP A 803 -11.00 -3.24 20.52
CA ASP A 803 -10.22 -2.03 20.29
C ASP A 803 -10.82 -1.30 19.07
N SER A 804 -11.44 -0.13 19.28
CA SER A 804 -11.99 0.64 18.17
C SER A 804 -10.87 1.19 17.28
N PRO A 805 -10.94 1.00 15.94
CA PRO A 805 -10.02 1.67 15.02
C PRO A 805 -10.17 3.18 15.06
N ASN A 806 -9.16 3.88 14.54
CA ASN A 806 -9.21 5.33 14.38
C ASN A 806 -10.31 5.69 13.37
N ILE A 807 -11.21 6.62 13.75
CA ILE A 807 -12.31 7.08 12.92
C ILE A 807 -11.81 7.54 11.54
N LYS A 808 -10.67 8.25 11.48
CA LYS A 808 -10.08 8.68 10.20
C LYS A 808 -9.72 7.50 9.28
N ALA A 809 -9.27 6.38 9.83
CA ALA A 809 -8.94 5.20 9.04
C ALA A 809 -10.21 4.52 8.50
N VAL A 810 -11.30 4.54 9.28
CA VAL A 810 -12.61 4.05 8.84
C VAL A 810 -13.20 4.95 7.76
N ASP A 811 -13.15 6.27 7.95
CA ASP A 811 -13.64 7.25 6.97
C ASP A 811 -12.90 7.14 5.64
N GLU A 812 -11.57 7.00 5.65
CA GLU A 812 -10.78 6.80 4.42
C GLU A 812 -11.16 5.49 3.69
N ALA A 813 -11.45 4.43 4.44
CA ALA A 813 -11.92 3.18 3.85
C ALA A 813 -13.32 3.32 3.24
N VAL A 814 -14.23 4.07 3.90
CA VAL A 814 -15.56 4.41 3.36
C VAL A 814 -15.42 5.25 2.10
N ILE A 815 -14.59 6.30 2.12
CA ILE A 815 -14.33 7.17 0.97
C ILE A 815 -13.80 6.35 -0.20
N LEU A 816 -12.85 5.43 0.02
CA LEU A 816 -12.33 4.57 -1.04
C LEU A 816 -13.44 3.66 -1.61
N LEU A 817 -14.27 3.04 -0.77
CA LEU A 817 -15.39 2.22 -1.23
C LEU A 817 -16.45 3.04 -2.00
N GLN A 818 -16.62 4.32 -1.68
CA GLN A 818 -17.45 5.26 -2.43
C GLN A 818 -16.80 5.64 -3.77
N GLU A 819 -15.50 5.95 -3.78
CA GLU A 819 -14.72 6.27 -5.00
C GLU A 819 -14.75 5.12 -6.02
N ILE A 820 -14.70 3.86 -5.56
CA ILE A 820 -14.80 2.69 -6.46
C ILE A 820 -16.24 2.28 -6.79
N GLY A 821 -17.25 2.98 -6.25
CA GLY A 821 -18.67 2.76 -6.55
C GLY A 821 -19.32 1.58 -5.83
N VAL A 822 -18.71 1.04 -4.77
CA VAL A 822 -19.25 -0.07 -3.96
C VAL A 822 -20.29 0.44 -2.95
N LEU A 823 -20.04 1.61 -2.37
CA LEU A 823 -20.96 2.30 -1.47
C LEU A 823 -21.47 3.60 -2.08
N ASP A 824 -22.69 3.98 -1.76
CA ASP A 824 -23.22 5.31 -2.06
C ASP A 824 -22.78 6.35 -0.99
N GLN A 825 -23.18 7.61 -1.19
CA GLN A 825 -22.87 8.70 -0.24
C GLN A 825 -23.47 8.51 1.16
N ARG A 826 -24.47 7.63 1.31
CA ARG A 826 -25.14 7.28 2.57
C ARG A 826 -24.59 5.98 3.18
N GLU A 827 -23.50 5.46 2.62
CA GLU A 827 -22.89 4.17 2.97
C GLU A 827 -23.77 2.94 2.68
N TYR A 828 -24.80 3.02 1.84
CA TYR A 828 -25.53 1.82 1.39
C TYR A 828 -24.80 1.11 0.26
N LEU A 829 -24.95 -0.22 0.19
CA LEU A 829 -24.40 -1.01 -0.91
C LEU A 829 -25.10 -0.63 -2.21
N THR A 830 -24.33 -0.18 -3.20
CA THR A 830 -24.82 0.03 -4.56
C THR A 830 -25.11 -1.32 -5.23
N THR A 831 -25.72 -1.32 -6.41
CA THR A 831 -25.91 -2.56 -7.19
C THR A 831 -24.56 -3.25 -7.46
N LEU A 832 -23.50 -2.48 -7.74
CA LEU A 832 -22.15 -3.01 -7.85
C LEU A 832 -21.72 -3.64 -6.52
N GLY A 833 -21.85 -2.93 -5.41
CA GLY A 833 -21.49 -3.44 -4.08
C GLY A 833 -22.22 -4.71 -3.67
N GLN A 834 -23.49 -4.85 -4.04
CA GLN A 834 -24.29 -6.06 -3.84
C GLN A 834 -23.71 -7.25 -4.61
N ARG A 835 -23.29 -7.07 -5.87
CA ARG A 835 -22.62 -8.13 -6.65
C ARG A 835 -21.26 -8.50 -6.04
N LEU A 836 -20.48 -7.50 -5.61
CA LEU A 836 -19.19 -7.72 -4.95
C LEU A 836 -19.31 -8.45 -3.61
N ALA A 837 -20.42 -8.29 -2.89
CA ALA A 837 -20.60 -8.92 -1.58
C ALA A 837 -20.48 -10.45 -1.61
N HIS A 838 -20.80 -11.08 -2.75
CA HIS A 838 -20.66 -12.52 -2.97
C HIS A 838 -19.20 -12.95 -3.20
N ILE A 839 -18.30 -12.01 -3.50
CA ILE A 839 -16.93 -12.31 -3.94
C ILE A 839 -15.93 -12.09 -2.79
N SER A 840 -15.34 -13.18 -2.31
CA SER A 840 -14.39 -13.13 -1.19
C SER A 840 -12.95 -12.75 -1.60
N THR A 841 -12.72 -11.49 -1.96
CA THR A 841 -11.40 -10.89 -2.25
C THR A 841 -11.38 -9.37 -2.01
N ASP A 842 -10.26 -8.68 -2.25
CA ASP A 842 -10.17 -7.20 -2.17
C ASP A 842 -11.23 -6.54 -3.08
N PRO A 843 -11.89 -5.44 -2.67
CA PRO A 843 -13.00 -4.88 -3.42
C PRO A 843 -12.60 -4.41 -4.82
N ARG A 844 -11.35 -3.98 -5.03
CA ARG A 844 -10.83 -3.60 -6.36
C ARG A 844 -10.68 -4.80 -7.28
N LEU A 845 -10.16 -5.92 -6.76
CA LEU A 845 -10.04 -7.17 -7.51
C LEU A 845 -11.41 -7.79 -7.79
N ALA A 846 -12.33 -7.72 -6.84
CA ALA A 846 -13.71 -8.16 -7.02
C ALA A 846 -14.41 -7.32 -8.10
N LYS A 847 -14.21 -5.99 -8.10
CA LYS A 847 -14.70 -5.11 -9.16
C LYS A 847 -14.13 -5.50 -10.52
N ALA A 848 -12.82 -5.78 -10.60
CA ALA A 848 -12.18 -6.20 -11.84
C ALA A 848 -12.83 -7.44 -12.46
N ILE A 849 -13.16 -8.47 -11.68
CA ILE A 849 -13.79 -9.69 -12.20
C ILE A 849 -15.28 -9.52 -12.52
N VAL A 850 -16.01 -8.67 -11.78
CA VAL A 850 -17.38 -8.29 -12.12
C VAL A 850 -17.41 -7.57 -13.47
N LEU A 851 -16.54 -6.59 -13.66
CA LEU A 851 -16.40 -5.89 -14.93
C LEU A 851 -15.97 -6.87 -16.03
N ALA A 852 -15.05 -7.79 -15.78
CA ALA A 852 -14.62 -8.78 -16.77
C ALA A 852 -15.74 -9.69 -17.26
N ALA A 853 -16.70 -10.05 -16.39
CA ALA A 853 -17.90 -10.77 -16.81
C ALA A 853 -18.75 -9.94 -17.78
N ILE A 854 -18.92 -8.64 -17.52
CA ILE A 854 -19.70 -7.71 -18.35
C ILE A 854 -18.99 -7.44 -19.69
N PHE A 855 -17.67 -7.21 -19.66
CA PHE A 855 -16.83 -6.98 -20.84
C PHE A 855 -16.43 -8.26 -21.58
N ARG A 856 -16.92 -9.42 -21.14
CA ARG A 856 -16.74 -10.74 -21.77
C ARG A 856 -15.26 -11.17 -21.90
N CYS A 857 -14.44 -10.85 -20.91
CA CYS A 857 -13.03 -11.26 -20.80
C CYS A 857 -12.71 -11.88 -19.44
N LEU A 858 -13.63 -12.70 -18.92
CA LEU A 858 -13.65 -13.14 -17.53
C LEU A 858 -12.46 -14.05 -17.14
N HIS A 859 -12.15 -15.05 -17.96
CA HIS A 859 -11.17 -16.10 -17.62
C HIS A 859 -9.77 -15.55 -17.29
N PRO A 860 -9.14 -14.68 -18.12
CA PRO A 860 -7.84 -14.08 -17.79
C PRO A 860 -7.84 -13.33 -16.46
N LEU A 861 -8.92 -12.60 -16.14
CA LEU A 861 -9.01 -11.83 -14.91
C LEU A 861 -9.19 -12.74 -13.68
N LEU A 862 -9.91 -13.85 -13.80
CA LEU A 862 -9.99 -14.87 -12.75
C LEU A 862 -8.61 -15.46 -12.44
N VAL A 863 -7.81 -15.72 -13.47
CA VAL A 863 -6.42 -16.18 -13.33
C VAL A 863 -5.58 -15.11 -12.63
N VAL A 864 -5.64 -13.85 -13.09
CA VAL A 864 -4.88 -12.74 -12.50
C VAL A 864 -5.21 -12.57 -11.01
N VAL A 865 -6.49 -12.50 -10.65
CA VAL A 865 -6.91 -12.34 -9.24
C VAL A 865 -6.48 -13.52 -8.38
N SER A 866 -6.52 -14.74 -8.94
CA SER A 866 -6.05 -15.94 -8.24
C SER A 866 -4.53 -15.94 -8.02
N CYS A 867 -3.75 -15.50 -9.03
CA CYS A 867 -2.30 -15.37 -8.95
C CYS A 867 -1.84 -14.23 -8.02
N LEU A 868 -2.59 -13.12 -7.95
CA LEU A 868 -2.34 -12.05 -6.97
C LEU A 868 -2.63 -12.51 -5.53
N THR A 869 -3.53 -13.49 -5.35
CA THR A 869 -3.79 -14.12 -4.05
C THR A 869 -2.72 -15.16 -3.70
N ARG A 870 -2.22 -15.91 -4.69
CA ARG A 870 -1.17 -16.92 -4.52
C ARG A 870 -0.24 -16.93 -5.73
N ASP A 871 1.03 -16.61 -5.50
CA ASP A 871 2.06 -16.60 -6.55
C ASP A 871 2.27 -18.02 -7.15
N PRO A 872 2.23 -18.18 -8.49
CA PRO A 872 2.43 -19.46 -9.16
C PRO A 872 3.90 -19.91 -9.24
N PHE A 873 4.86 -19.01 -9.09
CA PHE A 873 6.29 -19.29 -9.28
C PHE A 873 6.90 -19.97 -8.04
N SER A 874 7.75 -20.96 -8.26
CA SER A 874 8.52 -21.65 -7.24
C SER A 874 9.59 -20.72 -6.68
N SER A 875 9.77 -20.76 -5.36
CA SER A 875 10.90 -20.12 -4.68
C SER A 875 11.21 -18.68 -5.15
N SER A 876 10.20 -17.84 -5.39
CA SER A 876 10.33 -16.46 -5.89
C SER A 876 11.21 -15.56 -4.99
N LEU A 877 11.42 -16.00 -3.74
CA LEU A 877 12.31 -15.35 -2.78
C LEU A 877 13.77 -15.85 -2.83
N GLN A 878 14.05 -17.01 -3.42
CA GLN A 878 15.40 -17.58 -3.60
C GLN A 878 15.98 -17.21 -4.97
N ASN A 879 15.20 -17.42 -6.03
CA ASN A 879 15.65 -17.29 -7.42
C ASN A 879 15.00 -16.08 -8.09
N ARG A 880 14.84 -14.99 -7.32
CA ARG A 880 14.06 -13.82 -7.75
C ARG A 880 14.46 -13.31 -9.14
N ALA A 881 15.75 -13.19 -9.39
CA ALA A 881 16.27 -12.71 -10.67
C ALA A 881 15.97 -13.66 -11.85
N GLU A 882 15.89 -14.97 -11.60
CA GLU A 882 15.52 -15.95 -12.64
C GLU A 882 14.01 -15.92 -12.89
N VAL A 883 13.20 -15.84 -11.83
CA VAL A 883 11.75 -15.66 -11.94
C VAL A 883 11.41 -14.37 -12.68
N ASP A 884 12.13 -13.28 -12.42
CA ASP A 884 11.91 -12.01 -13.12
C ASP A 884 12.24 -12.13 -14.63
N LYS A 885 13.25 -12.94 -15.01
CA LYS A 885 13.55 -13.26 -16.42
C LYS A 885 12.46 -14.10 -17.07
N VAL A 886 11.97 -15.13 -16.38
CA VAL A 886 10.87 -15.97 -16.86
C VAL A 886 9.59 -15.14 -17.03
N LYS A 887 9.28 -14.27 -16.08
CA LYS A 887 8.15 -13.32 -16.19
C LYS A 887 8.30 -12.40 -17.40
N ALA A 888 9.50 -11.90 -17.67
CA ALA A 888 9.76 -11.09 -18.86
C ALA A 888 9.54 -11.89 -20.16
N LEU A 889 9.97 -13.15 -20.21
CA LEU A 889 9.74 -14.05 -21.35
C LEU A 889 8.24 -14.32 -21.55
N LEU A 890 7.53 -14.68 -20.48
CA LEU A 890 6.09 -14.94 -20.50
C LEU A 890 5.27 -13.68 -20.79
N SER A 891 5.75 -12.49 -20.44
CA SER A 891 5.08 -11.23 -20.77
C SER A 891 5.14 -10.90 -22.27
N HIS A 892 6.05 -11.53 -23.03
CA HIS A 892 6.32 -11.16 -24.41
C HIS A 892 6.40 -9.61 -24.55
N ASP A 893 5.69 -9.08 -25.53
CA ASP A 893 5.63 -7.67 -25.88
C ASP A 893 4.51 -6.88 -25.17
N SER A 894 3.75 -7.53 -24.29
CA SER A 894 2.54 -6.95 -23.68
C SER A 894 2.81 -5.89 -22.60
N GLY A 895 4.02 -5.89 -22.03
CA GLY A 895 4.42 -5.00 -20.94
C GLY A 895 3.60 -5.18 -19.65
N SER A 896 3.18 -6.41 -19.35
CA SER A 896 2.21 -6.72 -18.30
C SER A 896 2.63 -7.90 -17.43
N ASP A 897 2.92 -7.64 -16.14
CA ASP A 897 3.16 -8.70 -15.14
C ASP A 897 1.92 -9.61 -15.01
N HIS A 898 0.73 -9.03 -15.13
CA HIS A 898 -0.53 -9.75 -14.98
C HIS A 898 -0.80 -10.72 -16.14
N LEU A 899 -0.43 -10.37 -17.39
CA LEU A 899 -0.57 -11.29 -18.53
C LEU A 899 0.48 -12.40 -18.50
N ALA A 900 1.64 -12.16 -17.88
CA ALA A 900 2.60 -13.24 -17.62
C ALA A 900 2.00 -14.32 -16.71
N PHE A 901 1.17 -13.95 -15.72
CA PHE A 901 0.44 -14.93 -14.91
C PHE A 901 -0.59 -15.71 -15.73
N VAL A 902 -1.33 -15.04 -16.63
CA VAL A 902 -2.31 -15.69 -17.51
C VAL A 902 -1.62 -16.78 -18.33
N ARG A 903 -0.54 -16.43 -19.04
CA ARG A 903 0.19 -17.37 -19.91
C ARG A 903 0.84 -18.51 -19.14
N ALA A 904 1.37 -18.26 -17.93
CA ALA A 904 1.90 -19.31 -17.07
C ALA A 904 0.84 -20.37 -16.71
N VAL A 905 -0.38 -19.93 -16.39
CA VAL A 905 -1.47 -20.83 -16.00
C VAL A 905 -2.09 -21.49 -17.24
N SER A 906 -2.33 -20.75 -18.32
CA SER A 906 -2.87 -21.32 -19.56
C SER A 906 -1.95 -22.39 -20.16
N GLY A 907 -0.63 -22.16 -20.20
CA GLY A 907 0.31 -23.19 -20.66
C GLY A 907 0.35 -24.41 -19.73
N TRP A 908 0.20 -24.21 -18.41
CA TRP A 908 0.06 -25.34 -17.48
C TRP A 908 -1.24 -26.13 -17.73
N GLU A 909 -2.36 -25.45 -17.98
CA GLU A 909 -3.64 -26.08 -18.31
C GLU A 909 -3.56 -26.88 -19.61
N GLU A 910 -2.84 -26.39 -20.62
CA GLU A 910 -2.57 -27.12 -21.85
C GLU A 910 -1.76 -28.38 -21.56
N VAL A 911 -0.64 -28.25 -20.85
CA VAL A 911 0.24 -29.38 -20.45
C VAL A 911 -0.50 -30.44 -19.64
N LEU A 912 -1.51 -30.05 -18.84
CA LEU A 912 -2.37 -31.00 -18.13
C LEU A 912 -3.29 -31.82 -19.04
N ARG A 913 -3.69 -31.28 -20.21
CA ARG A 913 -4.51 -32.02 -21.20
C ARG A 913 -3.71 -33.15 -21.86
N TRP A 914 -2.40 -32.95 -22.03
CA TRP A 914 -1.50 -34.01 -22.46
C TRP A 914 -1.32 -35.03 -21.33
N GLN A 915 -1.47 -36.33 -21.62
CA GLN A 915 -1.33 -37.40 -20.62
C GLN A 915 0.12 -37.74 -20.26
N ASP A 916 1.09 -37.02 -20.82
CA ASP A 916 2.51 -37.25 -20.56
C ASP A 916 2.98 -36.59 -19.25
N ARG A 917 3.63 -37.39 -18.40
CA ARG A 917 4.20 -36.92 -17.14
C ARG A 917 5.49 -36.14 -17.33
N SER A 918 6.31 -36.50 -18.32
CA SER A 918 7.59 -35.84 -18.60
C SER A 918 7.36 -34.38 -19.01
N SER A 919 6.42 -34.15 -19.93
CA SER A 919 6.03 -32.79 -20.36
C SER A 919 5.55 -31.90 -19.21
N ARG A 920 4.86 -32.47 -18.21
CA ARG A 920 4.41 -31.75 -17.00
C ARG A 920 5.58 -31.33 -16.11
N GLU A 921 6.52 -32.24 -15.89
CA GLU A 921 7.70 -31.95 -15.07
C GLU A 921 8.60 -30.91 -15.77
N ASN A 922 8.83 -31.06 -17.08
CA ASN A 922 9.59 -30.10 -17.89
C ASN A 922 8.98 -28.69 -17.87
N TYR A 923 7.66 -28.55 -18.08
CA TYR A 923 7.02 -27.23 -18.08
C TYR A 923 7.15 -26.51 -16.73
N LEU A 924 7.05 -27.25 -15.62
CA LEU A 924 7.22 -26.70 -14.28
C LEU A 924 8.66 -26.23 -14.04
N GLU A 925 9.65 -27.00 -14.49
CA GLU A 925 11.07 -26.66 -14.35
C GLU A 925 11.47 -25.47 -15.22
N GLU A 926 11.11 -25.46 -16.51
CA GLU A 926 11.43 -24.39 -17.46
C GLU A 926 10.85 -23.04 -17.04
N ASN A 927 9.61 -23.04 -16.54
CA ASN A 927 8.91 -21.82 -16.13
C ASN A 927 9.04 -21.51 -14.64
N LEU A 928 9.85 -22.26 -13.90
CA LEU A 928 10.04 -22.12 -12.45
C LEU A 928 8.70 -22.03 -11.71
N LEU A 929 7.77 -22.95 -12.00
CA LEU A 929 6.43 -22.96 -11.43
C LEU A 929 6.31 -23.96 -10.28
N TYR A 930 5.38 -23.70 -9.37
CA TYR A 930 5.13 -24.56 -8.22
C TYR A 930 3.77 -25.26 -8.32
N ALA A 931 3.79 -26.57 -8.61
CA ALA A 931 2.58 -27.35 -8.85
C ALA A 931 1.50 -27.25 -7.74
N PRO A 932 1.82 -27.27 -6.43
CA PRO A 932 0.80 -27.05 -5.41
C PRO A 932 0.26 -25.61 -5.34
N SER A 933 1.05 -24.59 -5.72
CA SER A 933 0.51 -23.23 -5.90
C SER A 933 -0.48 -23.22 -7.08
N LEU A 934 -0.15 -23.85 -8.21
CA LEU A 934 -1.04 -23.96 -9.37
C LEU A 934 -2.34 -24.71 -9.04
N ARG A 935 -2.27 -25.80 -8.25
CA ARG A 935 -3.48 -26.49 -7.75
C ARG A 935 -4.33 -25.58 -6.86
N PHE A 936 -3.71 -24.76 -6.02
CA PHE A 936 -4.42 -23.80 -5.19
C PHE A 936 -5.06 -22.69 -6.03
N ILE A 937 -4.35 -22.18 -7.04
CA ILE A 937 -4.85 -21.19 -8.01
C ILE A 937 -6.06 -21.75 -8.77
N HIS A 938 -6.00 -22.99 -9.28
CA HIS A 938 -7.17 -23.65 -9.88
C HIS A 938 -8.35 -23.75 -8.92
N GLY A 939 -8.09 -24.07 -7.65
CA GLY A 939 -9.13 -24.09 -6.63
C GLY A 939 -9.74 -22.70 -6.38
N LEU A 940 -8.93 -21.63 -6.40
CA LEU A 940 -9.41 -20.25 -6.33
C LEU A 940 -10.25 -19.87 -7.55
N ILE A 941 -9.81 -20.23 -8.76
CA ILE A 941 -10.57 -19.99 -10.00
C ILE A 941 -11.96 -20.63 -9.87
N LYS A 942 -12.02 -21.91 -9.49
CA LYS A 942 -13.31 -22.60 -9.27
C LYS A 942 -14.18 -21.90 -8.23
N GLN A 943 -13.59 -21.49 -7.10
CA GLN A 943 -14.33 -20.78 -6.04
C GLN A 943 -14.85 -19.43 -6.54
N PHE A 944 -14.05 -18.68 -7.30
CA PHE A 944 -14.50 -17.40 -7.87
C PHE A 944 -15.56 -17.63 -8.94
N SER A 945 -15.50 -18.69 -9.74
CA SER A 945 -16.57 -19.07 -10.67
C SER A 945 -17.89 -19.36 -9.95
N GLU A 946 -17.84 -20.04 -8.80
CA GLU A 946 -19.01 -20.24 -7.93
C GLU A 946 -19.54 -18.90 -7.41
N ASN A 947 -18.68 -18.01 -6.91
CA ASN A 947 -19.08 -16.69 -6.42
C ASN A 947 -19.70 -15.80 -7.53
N ILE A 948 -19.18 -15.87 -8.76
CA ILE A 948 -19.66 -15.09 -9.91
C ILE A 948 -21.04 -15.60 -10.38
N TYR A 949 -21.26 -16.92 -10.28
CA TYR A 949 -22.58 -17.53 -10.46
C TYR A 949 -23.56 -17.06 -9.38
N GLU A 950 -23.17 -17.09 -8.10
CA GLU A 950 -23.99 -16.56 -6.99
C GLU A 950 -24.27 -15.06 -7.12
N ALA A 951 -23.38 -14.31 -7.79
CA ALA A 951 -23.59 -12.91 -8.13
C ALA A 951 -24.53 -12.69 -9.33
N PHE A 952 -25.05 -13.75 -9.97
CA PHE A 952 -25.93 -13.72 -11.14
C PHE A 952 -25.29 -13.09 -12.40
N LEU A 953 -23.97 -13.25 -12.56
CA LEU A 953 -23.22 -12.72 -13.70
C LEU A 953 -22.96 -13.78 -14.78
N VAL A 954 -23.15 -15.06 -14.48
CA VAL A 954 -22.99 -16.19 -15.41
C VAL A 954 -24.09 -17.21 -15.17
N GLY A 955 -24.47 -17.97 -16.20
CA GLY A 955 -25.52 -18.99 -16.08
C GLY A 955 -25.05 -20.27 -15.38
N LYS A 956 -23.76 -20.63 -15.51
CA LYS A 956 -23.15 -21.77 -14.81
C LYS A 956 -21.71 -21.45 -14.40
N PRO A 957 -21.20 -22.01 -13.28
CA PRO A 957 -19.81 -21.84 -12.89
C PRO A 957 -18.80 -22.33 -13.95
N SER A 958 -19.14 -23.35 -14.74
CA SER A 958 -18.27 -23.88 -15.81
C SER A 958 -18.01 -22.88 -16.94
N ASP A 959 -18.94 -21.96 -17.16
CA ASP A 959 -18.88 -20.99 -18.26
C ASP A 959 -17.69 -20.05 -18.07
N CYS A 960 -17.33 -19.75 -16.82
CA CYS A 960 -16.20 -18.90 -16.47
C CYS A 960 -14.84 -19.38 -17.03
N THR A 961 -14.66 -20.68 -17.24
CA THR A 961 -13.41 -21.27 -17.75
C THR A 961 -13.52 -21.80 -19.17
N LEU A 962 -14.74 -21.80 -19.74
CA LEU A 962 -14.98 -22.33 -21.07
C LEU A 962 -14.70 -21.24 -22.11
N ALA A 963 -13.77 -21.50 -23.04
CA ALA A 963 -13.40 -20.53 -24.08
C ALA A 963 -14.57 -20.18 -25.02
N SER A 964 -15.52 -21.11 -25.24
CA SER A 964 -16.70 -20.87 -26.08
C SER A 964 -17.86 -20.17 -25.36
N ALA A 965 -17.74 -19.90 -24.05
CA ALA A 965 -18.78 -19.20 -23.31
C ALA A 965 -18.79 -17.70 -23.65
N GLN A 966 -19.98 -17.10 -23.67
CA GLN A 966 -20.15 -15.67 -23.99
C GLN A 966 -19.34 -14.75 -23.07
N CYS A 967 -19.17 -15.09 -21.79
CA CYS A 967 -18.38 -14.31 -20.84
C CYS A 967 -16.86 -14.29 -21.12
N ASN A 968 -16.40 -15.03 -22.13
CA ASN A 968 -14.99 -15.15 -22.51
C ASN A 968 -14.69 -14.75 -23.97
N GLU A 969 -15.68 -14.22 -24.71
CA GLU A 969 -15.60 -13.85 -26.13
C GLU A 969 -14.37 -13.00 -26.48
N TYR A 970 -13.95 -12.10 -25.59
CA TYR A 970 -12.82 -11.19 -25.79
C TYR A 970 -11.64 -11.48 -24.85
N SER A 971 -11.50 -12.73 -24.37
CA SER A 971 -10.40 -13.10 -23.45
C SER A 971 -9.00 -13.00 -24.07
N GLU A 972 -8.90 -13.12 -25.40
CA GLU A 972 -7.65 -13.00 -26.14
C GLU A 972 -7.27 -11.54 -26.47
N GLU A 973 -8.17 -10.58 -26.24
CA GLU A 973 -7.93 -9.16 -26.51
C GLU A 973 -7.13 -8.53 -25.35
N GLU A 974 -5.80 -8.63 -25.42
CA GLU A 974 -4.89 -8.22 -24.33
C GLU A 974 -5.08 -6.77 -23.85
N GLU A 975 -5.31 -5.82 -24.76
CA GLU A 975 -5.51 -4.42 -24.40
C GLU A 975 -6.85 -4.19 -23.68
N LEU A 976 -7.88 -4.94 -24.03
CA LEU A 976 -9.16 -4.93 -23.31
C LEU A 976 -9.00 -5.54 -21.92
N VAL A 977 -8.35 -6.70 -21.80
CA VAL A 977 -8.05 -7.35 -20.52
C VAL A 977 -7.29 -6.41 -19.58
N LYS A 978 -6.24 -5.74 -20.07
CA LYS A 978 -5.48 -4.74 -19.30
C LYS A 978 -6.33 -3.50 -18.96
N GLY A 979 -7.19 -3.07 -19.87
CA GLY A 979 -8.13 -1.98 -19.66
C GLY A 979 -9.16 -2.27 -18.55
N VAL A 980 -9.76 -3.46 -18.57
CA VAL A 980 -10.73 -3.91 -17.56
C VAL A 980 -10.06 -4.13 -16.21
N LEU A 981 -8.84 -4.68 -16.19
CA LEU A 981 -8.02 -4.76 -14.98
C LEU A 981 -7.80 -3.36 -14.38
N MET A 982 -7.40 -2.40 -15.20
CA MET A 982 -7.20 -1.01 -14.77
C MET A 982 -8.49 -0.38 -14.24
N ALA A 983 -9.64 -0.63 -14.89
CA ALA A 983 -10.92 -0.12 -14.43
C ALA A 983 -11.33 -0.66 -13.05
N GLY A 984 -11.05 -1.93 -12.78
CA GLY A 984 -11.26 -2.53 -11.46
C GLY A 984 -10.28 -2.03 -10.40
N LEU A 985 -9.03 -1.76 -10.79
CA LEU A 985 -7.97 -1.28 -9.91
C LEU A 985 -7.96 0.25 -9.72
N TYR A 986 -8.73 1.00 -10.51
CA TYR A 986 -8.84 2.45 -10.41
C TYR A 986 -9.23 2.85 -8.96
N PRO A 987 -8.54 3.83 -8.33
CA PRO A 987 -7.68 4.87 -8.91
C PRO A 987 -6.16 4.54 -8.96
N ASN A 988 -5.76 3.26 -8.96
CA ASN A 988 -4.35 2.85 -9.03
C ASN A 988 -3.69 3.05 -10.41
N LEU A 989 -3.64 4.30 -10.88
CA LEU A 989 -3.06 4.71 -12.15
C LEU A 989 -1.70 5.39 -11.92
N ILE A 990 -0.70 5.00 -12.71
CA ILE A 990 0.63 5.60 -12.74
C ILE A 990 0.78 6.34 -14.06
N GLN A 991 1.16 7.61 -13.98
CA GLN A 991 1.64 8.40 -15.11
C GLN A 991 3.17 8.32 -15.17
N VAL A 992 3.67 7.96 -16.35
CA VAL A 992 5.09 7.89 -16.69
C VAL A 992 5.53 9.24 -17.25
N ARG A 993 6.60 9.81 -16.69
CA ARG A 993 7.18 11.09 -17.07
C ARG A 993 8.65 10.93 -17.45
N GLN A 994 9.09 11.63 -18.50
CA GLN A 994 10.49 11.63 -18.95
C GLN A 994 11.24 12.83 -18.36
N GLY A 995 12.47 12.61 -17.92
CA GLY A 995 13.31 13.57 -17.22
C GLY A 995 13.30 13.39 -15.71
N LYS A 996 14.48 13.39 -15.09
CA LYS A 996 14.68 13.45 -13.64
C LYS A 996 15.75 14.46 -13.31
N VAL A 997 15.49 15.29 -12.31
CA VAL A 997 16.53 16.06 -11.61
C VAL A 997 16.94 15.27 -10.37
N THR A 998 18.22 14.96 -10.25
CA THR A 998 18.76 14.30 -9.05
C THR A 998 18.84 15.29 -7.89
N ARG A 999 18.90 14.80 -6.65
CA ARG A 999 19.12 15.65 -5.44
C ARG A 999 20.38 16.53 -5.55
N GLN A 1000 21.38 16.11 -6.34
CA GLN A 1000 22.60 16.89 -6.62
C GLN A 1000 22.40 17.92 -7.76
N GLY A 1001 21.17 18.17 -8.19
CA GLY A 1001 20.86 19.10 -9.28
C GLY A 1001 21.26 18.62 -10.67
N LYS A 1002 21.65 17.33 -10.85
CA LYS A 1002 21.95 16.76 -12.17
C LYS A 1002 20.67 16.43 -12.92
N PHE A 1003 20.47 17.05 -14.08
CA PHE A 1003 19.35 16.76 -14.98
C PHE A 1003 19.69 15.56 -15.88
N LYS A 1004 18.78 14.57 -15.92
CA LYS A 1004 18.87 13.36 -16.72
C LYS A 1004 17.65 13.26 -17.65
N PRO A 1005 17.75 13.72 -18.91
CA PRO A 1005 16.60 13.80 -19.83
C PRO A 1005 16.01 12.42 -20.15
N ASN A 1006 16.85 11.40 -20.31
CA ASN A 1006 16.42 10.03 -20.69
C ASN A 1006 15.93 9.18 -19.50
N SER A 1007 15.89 9.74 -18.30
CA SER A 1007 15.45 8.97 -17.12
C SER A 1007 13.94 9.09 -16.92
N VAL A 1008 13.33 8.03 -16.40
CA VAL A 1008 11.88 7.95 -16.21
C VAL A 1008 11.52 8.19 -14.75
N THR A 1009 10.44 8.93 -14.52
CA THR A 1009 9.82 9.14 -13.21
C THR A 1009 8.37 8.69 -13.25
N TYR A 1010 7.85 8.23 -12.11
CA TYR A 1010 6.52 7.64 -11.99
C TYR A 1010 5.70 8.40 -10.94
N ARG A 1011 4.47 8.77 -11.28
CA ARG A 1011 3.58 9.55 -10.43
C ARG A 1011 2.18 8.94 -10.38
N THR A 1012 1.59 8.91 -9.19
CA THR A 1012 0.19 8.54 -8.94
C THR A 1012 -0.60 9.75 -8.41
N LYS A 1013 -1.91 9.59 -8.17
CA LYS A 1013 -2.74 10.60 -7.49
C LYS A 1013 -2.16 10.99 -6.12
N SER A 1014 -1.57 10.01 -5.41
CA SER A 1014 -0.99 10.18 -4.07
C SER A 1014 0.44 10.73 -4.05
N GLY A 1015 1.11 10.82 -5.20
CA GLY A 1015 2.48 11.35 -5.29
C GLY A 1015 3.44 10.48 -6.10
N ASN A 1016 4.74 10.76 -5.95
CA ASN A 1016 5.80 10.08 -6.69
C ASN A 1016 6.05 8.66 -6.13
N ILE A 1017 6.27 7.71 -7.03
CA ILE A 1017 6.51 6.30 -6.70
C ILE A 1017 7.74 5.77 -7.44
N LEU A 1018 8.21 4.59 -7.03
CA LEU A 1018 9.27 3.83 -7.69
C LEU A 1018 8.76 2.45 -8.08
N LEU A 1019 9.27 1.91 -9.19
CA LEU A 1019 9.00 0.51 -9.57
C LEU A 1019 9.95 -0.43 -8.82
N HIS A 1020 9.38 -1.45 -8.18
CA HIS A 1020 10.11 -2.48 -7.47
C HIS A 1020 10.84 -3.41 -8.46
N LYS A 1021 11.91 -4.10 -8.03
CA LYS A 1021 12.65 -5.06 -8.88
C LYS A 1021 11.84 -6.23 -9.42
N SER A 1022 10.68 -6.51 -8.81
CA SER A 1022 9.82 -7.64 -9.17
C SER A 1022 8.90 -7.39 -10.36
N THR A 1023 8.76 -6.14 -10.79
CA THR A 1023 7.96 -5.83 -11.98
C THR A 1023 8.88 -5.75 -13.19
N ILE A 1024 8.47 -6.40 -14.27
CA ILE A 1024 9.19 -6.40 -15.55
C ILE A 1024 9.38 -4.98 -16.11
N ASN A 1025 8.51 -4.04 -15.76
CA ASN A 1025 8.54 -2.67 -16.29
C ASN A 1025 9.62 -1.79 -15.63
N ARG A 1026 10.31 -2.25 -14.57
CA ARG A 1026 11.38 -1.47 -13.93
C ARG A 1026 12.59 -1.27 -14.84
N GLU A 1027 13.01 -2.32 -15.53
CA GLU A 1027 14.22 -2.34 -16.38
C GLU A 1027 13.89 -2.27 -17.87
N ALA A 1028 12.62 -2.04 -18.21
CA ALA A 1028 12.18 -1.88 -19.58
C ALA A 1028 12.94 -0.72 -20.25
N THR A 1029 13.61 -1.03 -21.36
CA THR A 1029 14.38 -0.05 -22.16
C THR A 1029 13.48 1.04 -22.73
N ARG A 1030 12.22 0.71 -23.06
CA ARG A 1030 11.19 1.64 -23.53
C ARG A 1030 9.79 1.15 -23.13
N LEU A 1031 9.01 2.03 -22.53
CA LEU A 1031 7.59 1.80 -22.26
C LEU A 1031 6.75 2.20 -23.49
N ARG A 1032 5.79 1.35 -23.88
CA ARG A 1032 4.87 1.57 -25.02
C ARG A 1032 3.73 2.53 -24.67
N SER A 1033 3.39 2.62 -23.39
CA SER A 1033 2.35 3.52 -22.88
C SER A 1033 2.91 4.47 -21.81
N ARG A 1034 2.33 5.67 -21.73
CA ARG A 1034 2.57 6.63 -20.64
C ARG A 1034 1.79 6.30 -19.36
N TRP A 1035 0.96 5.25 -19.37
CA TRP A 1035 0.14 4.85 -18.24
C TRP A 1035 0.35 3.39 -17.85
N LEU A 1036 0.51 3.16 -16.56
CA LEU A 1036 0.55 1.83 -15.96
C LEU A 1036 -0.56 1.70 -14.92
N THR A 1037 -1.08 0.49 -14.72
CA THR A 1037 -1.92 0.13 -13.56
C THR A 1037 -1.16 -0.81 -12.64
N TYR A 1038 -1.53 -0.86 -11.37
CA TYR A 1038 -0.93 -1.73 -10.36
C TYR A 1038 -1.91 -2.13 -9.25
N PHE A 1039 -1.65 -3.25 -8.58
CA PHE A 1039 -2.39 -3.65 -7.39
C PHE A 1039 -1.54 -3.55 -6.12
N MET A 1040 -0.34 -4.14 -6.07
CA MET A 1040 0.47 -4.16 -4.86
C MET A 1040 1.49 -3.02 -4.83
N ALA A 1041 1.48 -2.26 -3.75
CA ALA A 1041 2.51 -1.29 -3.43
C ALA A 1041 2.93 -1.42 -1.97
N VAL A 1042 4.22 -1.20 -1.71
CA VAL A 1042 4.80 -1.27 -0.37
C VAL A 1042 5.66 -0.04 -0.12
N LYS A 1043 5.49 0.60 1.04
CA LYS A 1043 6.40 1.66 1.48
C LYS A 1043 7.62 1.07 2.20
N SER A 1044 8.81 1.49 1.78
CA SER A 1044 10.09 1.10 2.37
C SER A 1044 11.04 2.30 2.33
N ASN A 1045 11.78 2.57 3.41
CA ASN A 1045 12.76 3.67 3.49
C ASN A 1045 12.19 5.03 3.02
N GLY A 1046 10.95 5.34 3.44
CA GLY A 1046 10.26 6.58 3.09
C GLY A 1046 9.71 6.65 1.65
N SER A 1047 10.04 5.69 0.77
CA SER A 1047 9.59 5.67 -0.62
C SER A 1047 8.53 4.58 -0.87
N VAL A 1048 7.60 4.83 -1.79
CA VAL A 1048 6.57 3.86 -2.20
C VAL A 1048 7.08 3.07 -3.40
N PHE A 1049 7.08 1.74 -3.28
CA PHE A 1049 7.50 0.80 -4.32
C PHE A 1049 6.33 -0.04 -4.84
N VAL A 1050 6.05 0.07 -6.13
CA VAL A 1050 5.02 -0.72 -6.83
C VAL A 1050 5.60 -2.07 -7.24
N ARG A 1051 4.97 -3.18 -6.84
CA ARG A 1051 5.52 -4.54 -6.97
C ARG A 1051 5.16 -5.26 -8.27
N ASP A 1052 4.02 -4.91 -8.85
CA ASP A 1052 3.45 -5.43 -10.08
C ASP A 1052 2.94 -4.25 -10.93
N SER A 1053 2.99 -4.37 -12.25
CA SER A 1053 2.43 -3.36 -13.13
C SER A 1053 2.05 -3.89 -14.53
N SER A 1054 1.07 -3.22 -15.14
CA SER A 1054 0.70 -3.44 -16.55
C SER A 1054 0.61 -2.13 -17.30
N GLN A 1055 1.19 -2.09 -18.50
CA GLN A 1055 1.03 -0.98 -19.45
C GLN A 1055 -0.40 -0.95 -20.01
N VAL A 1056 -1.09 0.19 -19.90
CA VAL A 1056 -2.51 0.32 -20.28
C VAL A 1056 -2.68 1.30 -21.44
N HIS A 1057 -3.56 0.97 -22.38
CA HIS A 1057 -3.90 1.82 -23.51
C HIS A 1057 -4.60 3.14 -23.05
N PRO A 1058 -4.23 4.33 -23.57
CA PRO A 1058 -4.85 5.60 -23.17
C PRO A 1058 -6.36 5.64 -23.36
N LEU A 1059 -6.87 5.09 -24.46
CA LEU A 1059 -8.32 5.00 -24.70
C LEU A 1059 -9.02 4.08 -23.70
N ALA A 1060 -8.37 3.03 -23.20
CA ALA A 1060 -8.95 2.20 -22.16
C ALA A 1060 -9.07 2.98 -20.84
N VAL A 1061 -8.06 3.79 -20.49
CA VAL A 1061 -8.13 4.72 -19.34
C VAL A 1061 -9.29 5.70 -19.51
N LEU A 1062 -9.47 6.26 -20.69
CA LEU A 1062 -10.59 7.18 -20.96
C LEU A 1062 -11.96 6.50 -20.94
N LEU A 1063 -12.10 5.30 -21.52
CA LEU A 1063 -13.41 4.71 -21.78
C LEU A 1063 -13.94 3.85 -20.63
N LEU A 1064 -13.05 3.26 -19.82
CA LEU A 1064 -13.42 2.23 -18.82
C LEU A 1064 -13.34 2.70 -17.36
N THR A 1065 -12.71 3.84 -17.07
CA THR A 1065 -12.70 4.39 -15.71
C THR A 1065 -14.10 4.91 -15.34
N ASP A 1066 -14.42 5.07 -14.05
CA ASP A 1066 -15.72 5.60 -13.62
C ASP A 1066 -15.69 7.12 -13.30
N GLY A 1067 -14.54 7.78 -13.48
CA GLY A 1067 -14.38 9.20 -13.18
C GLY A 1067 -15.11 10.12 -14.16
N ASP A 1068 -15.62 11.26 -13.68
CA ASP A 1068 -16.18 12.29 -14.56
C ASP A 1068 -15.13 12.80 -15.55
N VAL A 1069 -15.58 13.26 -16.73
CA VAL A 1069 -14.70 13.80 -17.76
C VAL A 1069 -15.04 15.25 -18.06
N HIS A 1070 -14.01 16.10 -18.12
CA HIS A 1070 -14.13 17.47 -18.61
C HIS A 1070 -13.69 17.54 -20.07
N VAL A 1071 -14.52 18.19 -20.89
CA VAL A 1071 -14.21 18.46 -22.30
C VAL A 1071 -14.11 19.96 -22.49
N ARG A 1072 -13.01 20.42 -23.09
CA ARG A 1072 -12.84 21.79 -23.59
C ARG A 1072 -12.73 21.72 -25.09
N ASP A 1073 -13.63 22.37 -25.81
CA ASP A 1073 -13.74 22.31 -27.26
C ASP A 1073 -13.65 23.71 -27.86
N ASP A 1074 -12.62 23.94 -28.67
CA ASP A 1074 -12.39 25.21 -29.37
C ASP A 1074 -12.92 25.15 -30.82
N GLY A 1075 -13.77 24.17 -31.15
CA GLY A 1075 -14.44 23.98 -32.44
C GLY A 1075 -13.63 23.24 -33.50
N ARG A 1076 -12.29 23.34 -33.47
CA ARG A 1076 -11.38 22.54 -34.33
C ARG A 1076 -10.67 21.43 -33.58
N ARG A 1077 -10.29 21.70 -32.33
CA ARG A 1077 -9.64 20.74 -31.43
C ARG A 1077 -10.39 20.72 -30.12
N ALA A 1078 -10.47 19.55 -29.53
CA ALA A 1078 -11.02 19.35 -28.21
C ALA A 1078 -10.03 18.60 -27.33
N THR A 1079 -10.00 18.97 -26.05
CA THR A 1079 -9.23 18.28 -25.03
C THR A 1079 -10.19 17.59 -24.06
N ILE A 1080 -9.88 16.35 -23.70
CA ILE A 1080 -10.62 15.56 -22.72
C ILE A 1080 -9.68 15.16 -21.57
N SER A 1081 -10.13 15.39 -20.34
CA SER A 1081 -9.39 15.05 -19.13
C SER A 1081 -10.30 14.43 -18.09
N LEU A 1082 -9.75 13.57 -17.24
CA LEU A 1082 -10.45 13.06 -16.06
C LEU A 1082 -10.61 14.18 -15.03
N SER A 1083 -11.78 14.27 -14.39
CA SER A 1083 -12.13 15.30 -13.41
C SER A 1083 -11.46 15.08 -12.06
N ASP A 1084 -11.19 13.83 -11.70
CA ASP A 1084 -10.67 13.41 -10.40
C ASP A 1084 -9.13 13.24 -10.38
N SER A 1085 -8.49 13.31 -11.55
CA SER A 1085 -7.03 13.27 -11.67
C SER A 1085 -6.48 14.02 -12.89
N ASP A 1086 -5.44 14.83 -12.68
CA ASP A 1086 -4.65 15.44 -13.77
C ASP A 1086 -3.71 14.43 -14.47
N LEU A 1087 -3.89 13.12 -14.23
CA LEU A 1087 -3.01 12.07 -14.75
C LEU A 1087 -3.29 11.76 -16.23
N LEU A 1088 -4.51 12.00 -16.70
CA LEU A 1088 -4.92 11.80 -18.09
C LEU A 1088 -5.42 13.11 -18.71
N ARG A 1089 -4.73 13.55 -19.76
CA ARG A 1089 -5.19 14.65 -20.63
C ARG A 1089 -4.91 14.26 -22.06
N LEU A 1090 -5.98 14.19 -22.86
CA LEU A 1090 -5.91 13.79 -24.25
C LEU A 1090 -6.46 14.92 -25.15
N GLU A 1091 -5.98 15.02 -26.37
CA GLU A 1091 -6.39 16.03 -27.36
C GLU A 1091 -6.69 15.35 -28.69
N GLY A 1092 -7.76 15.76 -29.36
CA GLY A 1092 -8.11 15.28 -30.69
C GLY A 1092 -8.94 16.32 -31.43
N ASP A 1093 -9.39 15.99 -32.64
CA ASP A 1093 -10.40 16.79 -33.32
C ASP A 1093 -11.74 16.73 -32.56
N SER A 1094 -12.53 17.80 -32.67
CA SER A 1094 -13.78 17.95 -31.91
C SER A 1094 -14.79 16.84 -32.21
N ARG A 1095 -14.77 16.24 -33.41
CA ARG A 1095 -15.65 15.11 -33.77
C ARG A 1095 -15.24 13.83 -33.05
N THR A 1096 -13.96 13.46 -33.09
CA THR A 1096 -13.43 12.29 -32.38
C THR A 1096 -13.69 12.37 -30.88
N VAL A 1097 -13.39 13.49 -30.24
CA VAL A 1097 -13.59 13.64 -28.79
C VAL A 1097 -15.08 13.54 -28.41
N ARG A 1098 -15.97 14.10 -29.23
CA ARG A 1098 -17.42 13.96 -29.03
C ARG A 1098 -17.88 12.52 -29.14
N LEU A 1099 -17.47 11.81 -30.20
CA LEU A 1099 -17.82 10.40 -30.40
C LEU A 1099 -17.29 9.50 -29.27
N LEU A 1100 -16.04 9.71 -28.82
CA LEU A 1100 -15.48 8.98 -27.69
C LEU A 1100 -16.22 9.25 -26.38
N ARG A 1101 -16.68 10.49 -26.15
CA ARG A 1101 -17.49 10.83 -24.98
C ARG A 1101 -18.85 10.12 -25.00
N GLU A 1102 -19.53 10.10 -26.15
CA GLU A 1102 -20.81 9.39 -26.27
C GLU A 1102 -20.63 7.87 -26.19
N LEU A 1103 -19.54 7.32 -26.74
CA LEU A 1103 -19.18 5.92 -26.59
C LEU A 1103 -18.95 5.54 -25.13
N ARG A 1104 -18.22 6.37 -24.36
CA ARG A 1104 -18.04 6.21 -22.91
C ARG A 1104 -19.38 6.17 -22.16
N ARG A 1105 -20.32 7.05 -22.50
CA ARG A 1105 -21.67 7.04 -21.91
C ARG A 1105 -22.46 5.79 -22.28
N ALA A 1106 -22.35 5.31 -23.53
CA ALA A 1106 -22.97 4.06 -23.94
C ALA A 1106 -22.42 2.86 -23.13
N LEU A 1107 -21.10 2.78 -22.95
CA LEU A 1107 -20.46 1.75 -22.13
C LEU A 1107 -20.90 1.83 -20.66
N GLY A 1108 -20.97 3.04 -20.08
CA GLY A 1108 -21.47 3.23 -18.71
C GLY A 1108 -22.91 2.73 -18.53
N ARG A 1109 -23.81 3.02 -19.48
CA ARG A 1109 -25.19 2.51 -19.46
C ARG A 1109 -25.26 1.00 -19.63
N MET A 1110 -24.41 0.41 -20.48
CA MET A 1110 -24.30 -1.05 -20.62
C MET A 1110 -23.91 -1.70 -19.29
N VAL A 1111 -22.90 -1.17 -18.59
CA VAL A 1111 -22.47 -1.67 -17.28
C VAL A 1111 -23.60 -1.55 -16.26
N GLU A 1112 -24.26 -0.39 -16.18
CA GLU A 1112 -25.38 -0.16 -15.26
C GLU A 1112 -26.54 -1.13 -15.51
N ARG A 1113 -26.96 -1.31 -16.77
CA ARG A 1113 -28.01 -2.29 -17.15
C ARG A 1113 -27.61 -3.72 -16.78
N SER A 1114 -26.36 -4.09 -17.05
CA SER A 1114 -25.84 -5.43 -16.78
C SER A 1114 -25.73 -5.74 -15.30
N LEU A 1115 -25.56 -4.74 -14.43
CA LEU A 1115 -25.52 -4.92 -12.97
C LEU A 1115 -26.92 -5.10 -12.36
N ARG A 1116 -27.93 -4.41 -12.92
CA ARG A 1116 -29.31 -4.40 -12.40
C ARG A 1116 -30.07 -5.70 -12.64
N SER A 1117 -29.75 -6.43 -13.71
CA SER A 1117 -30.41 -7.69 -14.08
C SER A 1117 -29.43 -8.85 -14.02
N GLU A 1118 -29.94 -10.08 -13.96
CA GLU A 1118 -29.12 -11.26 -14.23
C GLU A 1118 -28.65 -11.22 -15.69
N LEU A 1119 -27.35 -11.38 -15.92
CA LEU A 1119 -26.76 -11.17 -17.24
C LEU A 1119 -27.35 -12.13 -18.29
N ALA A 1120 -27.62 -13.38 -17.87
CA ALA A 1120 -28.25 -14.40 -18.69
C ALA A 1120 -29.73 -14.12 -18.99
N ALA A 1121 -30.40 -13.31 -18.16
CA ALA A 1121 -31.82 -12.98 -18.30
C ALA A 1121 -32.07 -11.72 -19.15
N LEU A 1122 -31.02 -11.05 -19.64
CA LEU A 1122 -31.17 -9.87 -20.50
C LEU A 1122 -31.89 -10.22 -21.83
N PRO A 1123 -32.81 -9.38 -22.32
CA PRO A 1123 -33.50 -9.62 -23.59
C PRO A 1123 -32.52 -9.76 -24.78
N PRO A 1124 -32.81 -10.60 -25.79
CA PRO A 1124 -31.91 -10.84 -26.92
C PRO A 1124 -31.49 -9.57 -27.67
N CYS A 1125 -32.41 -8.59 -27.81
CA CYS A 1125 -32.10 -7.31 -28.45
C CYS A 1125 -31.04 -6.50 -27.68
N VAL A 1126 -31.09 -6.53 -26.35
CA VAL A 1126 -30.12 -5.85 -25.47
C VAL A 1126 -28.77 -6.58 -25.52
N GLN A 1127 -28.80 -7.92 -25.53
CA GLN A 1127 -27.57 -8.72 -25.69
C GLN A 1127 -26.87 -8.45 -27.03
N GLN A 1128 -27.64 -8.22 -28.09
CA GLN A 1128 -27.14 -7.84 -29.41
C GLN A 1128 -26.55 -6.42 -29.41
N GLU A 1129 -27.23 -5.45 -28.80
CA GLU A 1129 -26.70 -4.08 -28.60
C GLU A 1129 -25.36 -4.12 -27.86
N HIS A 1130 -25.31 -4.82 -26.72
CA HIS A 1130 -24.08 -4.96 -25.92
C HIS A 1130 -22.97 -5.66 -26.71
N GLY A 1131 -23.29 -6.71 -27.48
CA GLY A 1131 -22.33 -7.42 -28.32
C GLY A 1131 -21.70 -6.52 -29.39
N GLN A 1132 -22.50 -5.70 -30.08
CA GLN A 1132 -22.01 -4.74 -31.07
C GLN A 1132 -21.12 -3.66 -30.43
N LEU A 1133 -21.50 -3.16 -29.25
CA LEU A 1133 -20.74 -2.16 -28.52
C LEU A 1133 -19.36 -2.69 -28.07
N LEU A 1134 -19.31 -3.91 -27.53
CA LEU A 1134 -18.07 -4.55 -27.10
C LEU A 1134 -17.16 -4.88 -28.29
N ALA A 1135 -17.71 -5.31 -29.43
CA ALA A 1135 -16.94 -5.53 -30.65
C ALA A 1135 -16.25 -4.24 -31.14
N LEU A 1136 -16.95 -3.10 -31.10
CA LEU A 1136 -16.37 -1.79 -31.43
C LEU A 1136 -15.27 -1.38 -30.46
N GLN A 1137 -15.46 -1.66 -29.17
CA GLN A 1137 -14.45 -1.38 -28.16
C GLN A 1137 -13.19 -2.23 -28.36
N ALA A 1138 -13.33 -3.52 -28.62
CA ALA A 1138 -12.21 -4.40 -28.91
C ALA A 1138 -11.45 -3.93 -30.16
N GLU A 1139 -12.17 -3.62 -31.26
CA GLU A 1139 -11.57 -3.09 -32.49
C GLU A 1139 -10.82 -1.77 -32.25
N LEU A 1140 -11.38 -0.87 -31.44
CA LEU A 1140 -10.74 0.41 -31.07
C LEU A 1140 -9.44 0.24 -30.29
N LEU A 1141 -9.32 -0.83 -29.49
CA LEU A 1141 -8.15 -1.10 -28.64
C LEU A 1141 -7.07 -1.96 -29.31
N ARG A 1142 -7.34 -2.60 -30.46
CA ARG A 1142 -6.36 -3.41 -31.21
C ARG A 1142 -5.20 -2.62 -31.83
N GLY A 1143 -5.30 -1.29 -31.92
CA GLY A 1143 -4.24 -0.44 -32.47
C GLY A 1143 -2.98 -0.41 -31.58
N PRO A 1144 -1.76 -0.29 -32.15
CA PRO A 1144 -0.56 -0.22 -31.34
C PRO A 1144 -0.56 1.06 -30.48
N CYS A 1145 -0.28 0.94 -29.17
CA CYS A 1145 -0.21 2.08 -28.23
C CYS A 1145 0.65 3.26 -28.76
N GLY A 1146 1.70 2.95 -29.54
CA GLY A 1146 2.61 3.94 -30.13
C GLY A 1146 2.09 4.70 -31.36
N SER A 1147 0.94 4.32 -31.94
CA SER A 1147 0.28 5.08 -33.01
C SER A 1147 -0.40 6.37 -32.51
N PHE A 1148 -0.52 6.52 -31.18
CA PHE A 1148 -1.10 7.67 -30.50
C PHE A 1148 -0.04 8.60 -29.88
N ASP A 1149 1.24 8.43 -30.26
CA ASP A 1149 2.35 9.29 -29.85
C ASP A 1149 3.07 9.75 -31.14
N VAL A 1150 2.82 10.99 -31.59
CA VAL A 1150 3.24 11.56 -32.90
C VAL A 1150 4.76 11.74 -33.04
N ARG A 1151 5.58 11.03 -32.25
CA ARG A 1151 7.05 11.05 -32.41
C ARG A 1151 7.57 10.04 -33.43
N LYS A 1152 6.70 9.40 -34.22
CA LYS A 1152 7.07 8.27 -35.10
C LYS A 1152 6.83 8.48 -36.60
N THR A 1153 6.86 9.70 -37.11
CA THR A 1153 6.76 9.94 -38.57
C THR A 1153 7.83 10.88 -39.12
N ALA A 1154 9.07 10.83 -38.61
CA ALA A 1154 10.18 11.58 -39.20
C ALA A 1154 11.48 10.81 -39.45
N ASP A 1155 11.63 9.58 -38.93
CA ASP A 1155 12.89 8.80 -39.05
C ASP A 1155 12.67 7.29 -39.34
N ASP A 1156 11.47 6.89 -39.78
CA ASP A 1156 11.24 5.56 -40.40
C ASP A 1156 11.07 5.73 -41.92
#